data_AF-A0A6V8NYG2-F1
#
_entry.id   AF-A0A6V8NYG2-F1
#
_cell.length_a   1.000
_cell.length_b   1.000
_cell.length_c   1.000
_cell.angle_alpha   90.00
_cell.angle_beta   90.00
_cell.angle_gamma   90.00
#
_symmetry.space_group_name_H-M   'P 1'
#
loop_
_entity.id
_entity.type
_entity.pdbx_description
1 polymer ?
#
loop_
_entity_poly.entity_id
_entity_poly.type
_entity_poly.pdbx_seq_one_letter_code
_entity_poly.pdbx_strand_id
1 'polypeptide(L)'
;WAQAFDNLTCFTHPSNLQERIKSLGKLITEEFEKSSPEEKERLIKFLTWLTIALDGCYELRLNLQNRNRHGSSILTDAELKPIVQELLALLEEFESKDKELVIDVLRSEKSRLTNIMSTRGTSLFAAKAQSADTTSSRNWISYWSEFGRSSNLRKYRERVDGLIGVDYGLGVFESRIFWGANLVMMNPTLARLALAEDDELQAMKGEFAQRYAHQYPKERLVREATKIAGLKARLALRAVFLLTGKGKISFQVNPRTYNQPHKLEEDIRSLYQEFNQEALEYDSGLFLDEVLTPEEIEQRKGQAHVFFKVDGSSRNVYGEIEEVMLKQVREGKIDLTQDDTGGVMERVISDGMNCNVTVAGFVTDGLWAFFCQIRGHCKARKKAHPRQTISHSIITKMGGRVEASLRWTALQKLATALKEKNNPEADIVLRTDHTKNGTLDDPSLRKLAKEAGFVLPEEITRADYEKHERKLFPQDTAICSIAEAISKRSHRIIGDLKKHCILGEQGVQEWETGDLQASMRPPYAGRFAHVEELTGMYAQGHFPDIALAIEQWKDFNPDPGNINKPVDQKKIAQLYSSIIGEEFAKAYEVSDELKEILTFFGVYKEEYGNRGIKIDELYQHPFSQQTLFGEVLDRIPQTDEEKDQIKKGFIGDFNLLYDELVAI
;
A
#
# COMPACT_ATOMS: atom_id res chain seq x y z
N TRP A 1 8.22 6.56 23.97
CA TRP A 1 9.32 6.68 22.98
C TRP A 1 8.91 7.49 21.77
N ALA A 2 7.97 7.05 20.92
CA ALA A 2 7.74 7.65 19.59
C ALA A 2 7.68 9.20 19.59
N GLN A 3 6.90 9.81 20.49
CA GLN A 3 6.83 11.28 20.64
C GLN A 3 8.19 11.91 20.98
N ALA A 4 8.97 11.30 21.88
CA ALA A 4 10.30 11.80 22.25
C ALA A 4 11.29 11.72 21.08
N PHE A 5 11.21 10.65 20.28
CA PHE A 5 12.01 10.52 19.07
C PHE A 5 11.62 11.59 18.05
N ASP A 6 10.32 11.74 17.77
CA ASP A 6 9.80 12.75 16.85
C ASP A 6 10.14 14.18 17.31
N ASN A 7 10.11 14.47 18.62
CA ASN A 7 10.52 15.77 19.14
C ASN A 7 11.98 16.09 18.81
N LEU A 8 12.88 15.11 18.83
CA LEU A 8 14.31 15.33 18.54
C LEU A 8 14.61 15.36 17.04
N THR A 9 14.00 14.47 16.25
CA THR A 9 14.32 14.35 14.82
C THR A 9 13.45 15.24 13.93
N CYS A 10 12.20 15.49 14.33
CA CYS A 10 11.17 16.12 13.50
C CYS A 10 10.66 17.47 14.05
N PHE A 11 10.58 17.64 15.36
CA PHE A 11 10.03 18.85 16.01
C PHE A 11 11.02 19.54 16.94
N THR A 12 12.25 19.70 16.44
CA THR A 12 13.27 20.55 17.07
C THR A 12 13.86 21.44 15.99
N HIS A 13 13.99 22.73 16.29
CA HIS A 13 14.71 23.64 15.40
C HIS A 13 16.21 23.23 15.34
N PRO A 14 16.85 23.21 14.15
CA PRO A 14 18.25 22.81 13.99
C PRO A 14 19.24 23.38 15.02
N SER A 15 19.11 24.67 15.35
CA SER A 15 19.98 25.35 16.33
C SER A 15 19.89 24.80 17.75
N ASN A 16 18.79 24.15 18.10
CA ASN A 16 18.48 23.71 19.46
C ASN A 16 18.85 22.24 19.68
N LEU A 17 19.15 21.49 18.62
CA LEU A 17 19.35 20.03 18.71
C LEU A 17 20.52 19.68 19.64
N GLN A 18 21.66 20.34 19.49
CA GLN A 18 22.85 19.99 20.27
C GLN A 18 22.64 20.19 21.78
N GLU A 19 22.03 21.30 22.19
CA GLU A 19 21.74 21.56 23.60
C GLU A 19 20.72 20.57 24.18
N ARG A 20 19.71 20.19 23.38
CA ARG A 20 18.72 19.17 23.76
C ARG A 20 19.34 17.80 23.95
N ILE A 21 20.20 17.37 23.03
CA ILE A 21 20.90 16.09 23.15
C ILE A 21 21.80 16.08 24.39
N LYS A 22 22.54 17.17 24.66
CA LYS A 22 23.35 17.31 25.89
C LYS A 22 22.50 17.20 27.16
N SER A 23 21.39 17.93 27.19
CA SER A 23 20.48 17.95 28.36
C SER A 23 19.82 16.59 28.58
N LEU A 24 19.41 15.94 27.49
CA LEU A 24 18.84 14.59 27.49
C LEU A 24 19.86 13.56 27.96
N GLY A 25 21.10 13.63 27.47
CA GLY A 25 22.18 12.75 27.88
C GLY A 25 22.42 12.83 29.38
N LYS A 26 22.52 14.06 29.93
CA LYS A 26 22.65 14.27 31.38
C LYS A 26 21.49 13.65 32.16
N LEU A 27 20.25 13.90 31.75
CA LEU A 27 19.06 13.36 32.41
C LEU A 27 19.06 11.83 32.38
N ILE A 28 19.35 11.23 31.22
CA ILE A 28 19.37 9.78 31.06
C ILE A 28 20.48 9.18 31.92
N THR A 29 21.69 9.75 31.98
CA THR A 29 22.76 9.27 32.87
C THR A 29 22.36 9.30 34.34
N GLU A 30 21.67 10.36 34.79
CA GLU A 30 21.22 10.51 36.18
C GLU A 30 20.13 9.49 36.57
N GLU A 31 19.28 9.11 35.62
CA GLU A 31 18.15 8.19 35.85
C GLU A 31 18.47 6.73 35.52
N PHE A 32 19.46 6.45 34.68
CA PHE A 32 19.74 5.10 34.19
C PHE A 32 19.97 4.11 35.33
N GLU A 33 20.78 4.45 36.33
CA GLU A 33 21.06 3.57 37.47
C GLU A 33 19.83 3.29 38.34
N LYS A 34 18.88 4.23 38.38
CA LYS A 34 17.65 4.14 39.19
C LYS A 34 16.51 3.43 38.45
N SER A 35 16.62 3.31 37.14
CA SER A 35 15.60 2.75 36.25
C SER A 35 15.45 1.24 36.43
N SER A 36 14.25 0.73 36.22
CA SER A 36 14.00 -0.71 36.15
C SER A 36 14.74 -1.34 34.95
N PRO A 37 14.97 -2.67 34.93
CA PRO A 37 15.55 -3.34 33.78
C PRO A 37 14.81 -3.05 32.47
N GLU A 38 13.48 -3.04 32.49
CA GLU A 38 12.63 -2.75 31.33
C GLU A 38 12.76 -1.29 30.87
N GLU A 39 12.91 -0.36 31.80
CA GLU A 39 13.16 1.06 31.50
C GLU A 39 14.55 1.26 30.89
N LYS A 40 15.58 0.60 31.43
CA LYS A 40 16.94 0.61 30.86
C LYS A 40 16.95 0.06 29.43
N GLU A 41 16.25 -1.06 29.18
CA GLU A 41 16.10 -1.62 27.84
C GLU A 41 15.47 -0.60 26.88
N ARG A 42 14.38 0.05 27.28
CA ARG A 42 13.71 1.08 26.48
C ARG A 42 14.60 2.28 26.19
N LEU A 43 15.40 2.72 27.16
CA LEU A 43 16.37 3.81 26.99
C LEU A 43 17.48 3.44 26.00
N ILE A 44 18.05 2.24 26.11
CA ILE A 44 19.08 1.74 25.18
C ILE A 44 18.51 1.64 23.76
N LYS A 45 17.31 1.08 23.59
CA LYS A 45 16.62 1.01 22.28
C LYS A 45 16.40 2.41 21.70
N PHE A 46 15.85 3.33 22.50
CA PHE A 46 15.60 4.71 22.08
C PHE A 46 16.88 5.42 21.62
N LEU A 47 17.95 5.37 22.42
CA LEU A 47 19.23 6.00 22.08
C LEU A 47 19.86 5.36 20.84
N THR A 48 19.78 4.04 20.70
CA THR A 48 20.29 3.32 19.52
C THR A 48 19.63 3.81 18.24
N TRP A 49 18.29 3.84 18.20
CA TRP A 49 17.55 4.29 17.03
C TRP A 49 17.66 5.79 16.76
N LEU A 50 17.72 6.62 17.81
CA LEU A 50 18.02 8.05 17.67
C LEU A 50 19.39 8.28 17.03
N THR A 51 20.40 7.53 17.47
CA THR A 51 21.76 7.64 16.93
C THR A 51 21.81 7.22 15.46
N ILE A 52 21.17 6.10 15.10
CA ILE A 52 21.04 5.65 13.70
C ILE A 52 20.37 6.72 12.84
N ALA A 53 19.28 7.31 13.33
CA ALA A 53 18.54 8.33 12.59
C ALA A 53 19.39 9.60 12.34
N LEU A 54 20.20 10.01 13.33
CA LEU A 54 21.07 11.18 13.24
C LEU A 54 22.37 10.94 12.45
N ASP A 55 22.80 9.69 12.26
CA ASP A 55 24.01 9.32 11.51
C ASP A 55 23.75 9.19 9.99
N GLY A 56 23.07 10.20 9.45
CA GLY A 56 22.93 10.42 8.01
C GLY A 56 21.82 9.63 7.33
N CYS A 57 20.83 9.10 8.05
CA CYS A 57 19.65 8.43 7.47
C CYS A 57 18.65 9.42 6.82
N TYR A 58 17.61 8.91 6.14
CA TYR A 58 16.60 9.76 5.47
C TYR A 58 15.80 10.62 6.45
N GLU A 59 15.57 10.15 7.68
CA GLU A 59 14.83 10.84 8.74
C GLU A 59 15.16 12.34 8.85
N LEU A 60 16.46 12.69 8.76
CA LEU A 60 16.94 14.08 8.82
C LEU A 60 16.35 14.98 7.73
N ARG A 61 16.04 14.44 6.55
CA ARG A 61 15.44 15.17 5.43
C ARG A 61 14.04 15.66 5.71
N LEU A 62 13.33 15.06 6.67
CA LEU A 62 12.00 15.50 7.06
C LEU A 62 12.04 16.90 7.69
N ASN A 63 13.06 17.18 8.52
CA ASN A 63 13.18 18.43 9.27
C ASN A 63 14.61 18.98 9.34
N LEU A 64 15.53 18.35 10.08
CA LEU A 64 16.84 18.93 10.45
C LEU A 64 17.73 19.31 9.25
N GLN A 65 17.54 18.65 8.10
CA GLN A 65 18.22 18.92 6.83
C GLN A 65 17.31 19.52 5.76
N ASN A 66 16.09 19.93 6.13
CA ASN A 66 15.10 20.46 5.20
C ASN A 66 15.36 21.95 4.90
N ARG A 67 16.00 22.22 3.76
CA ARG A 67 16.32 23.59 3.30
C ARG A 67 15.07 24.43 3.04
N ASN A 68 13.98 23.83 2.59
CA ASN A 68 12.74 24.57 2.32
C ASN A 68 12.15 25.14 3.61
N ARG A 69 12.35 24.45 4.74
CA ARG A 69 11.86 24.87 6.05
C ARG A 69 12.82 25.82 6.78
N HIS A 70 14.13 25.53 6.74
CA HIS A 70 15.12 26.23 7.58
C HIS A 70 16.11 27.12 6.82
N GLY A 71 16.03 27.19 5.49
CA GLY A 71 16.97 27.94 4.66
C GLY A 71 18.42 27.47 4.88
N SER A 72 19.29 28.39 5.27
CA SER A 72 20.70 28.11 5.58
C SER A 72 20.94 27.51 6.97
N SER A 73 19.94 27.48 7.84
CA SER A 73 20.05 27.01 9.23
C SER A 73 19.97 25.48 9.37
N ILE A 74 20.03 24.73 8.27
CA ILE A 74 20.03 23.25 8.30
C ILE A 74 21.29 22.70 8.97
N LEU A 75 21.23 21.48 9.51
CA LEU A 75 22.41 20.78 10.02
C LEU A 75 23.09 19.97 8.91
N THR A 76 24.36 20.26 8.64
CA THR A 76 25.19 19.43 7.76
C THR A 76 25.61 18.13 8.45
N ASP A 77 26.01 17.12 7.66
CA ASP A 77 26.55 15.87 8.20
C ASP A 77 27.79 16.11 9.10
N ALA A 78 28.57 17.16 8.79
CA ALA A 78 29.73 17.57 9.59
C ALA A 78 29.32 18.11 10.98
N GLU A 79 28.20 18.83 11.07
CA GLU A 79 27.66 19.37 12.33
C GLU A 79 26.92 18.30 13.16
N LEU A 80 26.32 17.31 12.49
CA LEU A 80 25.67 16.18 13.16
C LEU A 80 26.70 15.20 13.74
N LYS A 81 27.86 15.03 13.11
CA LYS A 81 28.87 14.05 13.52
C LYS A 81 29.28 14.17 15.00
N PRO A 82 29.58 15.36 15.57
CA PRO A 82 29.83 15.50 17.00
C PRO A 82 28.67 15.05 17.89
N ILE A 83 27.42 15.34 17.50
CA ILE A 83 26.21 14.95 18.23
C ILE A 83 26.07 13.41 18.24
N VAL A 84 26.30 12.78 17.09
CA VAL A 84 26.31 11.31 16.96
C VAL A 84 27.41 10.69 17.83
N GLN A 85 28.62 11.28 17.87
CA GLN A 85 29.68 10.77 18.74
C GLN A 85 29.35 10.92 20.23
N GLU A 86 28.63 11.97 20.63
CA GLU A 86 28.18 12.16 22.01
C GLU A 86 27.18 11.07 22.43
N LEU A 87 26.20 10.76 21.57
CA LEU A 87 25.25 9.67 21.81
C LEU A 87 25.92 8.29 21.82
N LEU A 88 26.88 8.05 20.93
CA LEU A 88 27.68 6.82 20.93
C LEU A 88 28.47 6.67 22.22
N ALA A 89 29.12 7.74 22.70
CA ALA A 89 29.86 7.71 23.96
C ALA A 89 28.95 7.39 25.15
N LEU A 90 27.72 7.90 25.16
CA LEU A 90 26.73 7.57 26.18
C LEU A 90 26.31 6.09 26.15
N LEU A 91 26.07 5.54 24.94
CA LEU A 91 25.78 4.12 24.79
C LEU A 91 26.97 3.23 25.19
N GLU A 92 28.20 3.66 24.89
CA GLU A 92 29.42 2.97 25.34
C GLU A 92 29.61 3.02 26.85
N GLU A 93 29.21 4.13 27.50
CA GLU A 93 29.17 4.20 28.97
C GLU A 93 28.19 3.16 29.53
N PHE A 94 26.99 3.04 28.97
CA PHE A 94 26.00 2.05 29.40
C PHE A 94 26.47 0.62 29.14
N GLU A 95 27.10 0.37 27.99
CA GLU A 95 27.71 -0.93 27.68
C GLU A 95 28.87 -1.26 28.64
N SER A 96 29.63 -0.27 29.11
CA SER A 96 30.69 -0.49 30.11
C SER A 96 30.15 -0.84 31.50
N LYS A 97 28.95 -0.37 31.83
CA LYS A 97 28.25 -0.62 33.10
C LYS A 97 27.53 -1.96 33.10
N ASP A 98 26.86 -2.29 32.00
CA ASP A 98 26.11 -3.53 31.85
C ASP A 98 26.13 -4.01 30.38
N LYS A 99 27.23 -4.70 30.04
CA LYS A 99 27.47 -5.18 28.67
C LYS A 99 26.44 -6.20 28.22
N GLU A 100 26.05 -7.13 29.09
CA GLU A 100 25.10 -8.18 28.73
C GLU A 100 23.71 -7.60 28.47
N LEU A 101 23.25 -6.63 29.29
CA LEU A 101 22.00 -5.93 29.02
C LEU A 101 21.98 -5.30 27.63
N VAL A 102 23.03 -4.55 27.25
CA VAL A 102 23.13 -3.92 25.93
C VAL A 102 23.12 -4.98 24.82
N ILE A 103 23.91 -6.04 24.95
CA ILE A 103 23.94 -7.13 23.96
C ILE A 103 22.57 -7.80 23.84
N ASP A 104 21.87 -8.03 24.94
CA ASP A 104 20.54 -8.65 24.95
C ASP A 104 19.49 -7.74 24.31
N VAL A 105 19.56 -6.42 24.54
CA VAL A 105 18.74 -5.45 23.81
C VAL A 105 18.98 -5.55 22.29
N LEU A 106 20.23 -5.60 21.86
CA LEU A 106 20.57 -5.67 20.43
C LEU A 106 20.18 -7.02 19.81
N ARG A 107 20.31 -8.13 20.54
CA ARG A 107 19.82 -9.46 20.12
C ARG A 107 18.30 -9.51 20.02
N SER A 108 17.60 -8.88 20.96
CA SER A 108 16.14 -8.72 20.95
C SER A 108 15.71 -7.94 19.71
N GLU A 109 16.35 -6.81 19.42
CA GLU A 109 16.08 -6.03 18.20
C GLU A 109 16.41 -6.81 16.91
N LYS A 110 17.54 -7.55 16.87
CA LYS A 110 17.87 -8.44 15.75
C LYS A 110 16.79 -9.49 15.52
N SER A 111 16.29 -10.09 16.59
CA SER A 111 15.24 -11.10 16.54
C SER A 111 13.92 -10.50 16.04
N ARG A 112 13.54 -9.35 16.58
CA ARG A 112 12.35 -8.58 16.14
C ARG A 112 12.44 -8.28 14.64
N LEU A 113 13.53 -7.71 14.15
CA LEU A 113 13.73 -7.39 12.73
C LEU A 113 13.76 -8.64 11.83
N THR A 114 14.25 -9.76 12.34
CA THR A 114 14.23 -11.06 11.63
C THR A 114 12.81 -11.63 11.52
N ASN A 115 11.96 -11.38 12.51
CA ASN A 115 10.59 -11.89 12.55
C ASN A 115 9.62 -11.07 11.69
N ILE A 116 9.95 -9.81 11.37
CA ILE A 116 9.13 -8.95 10.50
C ILE A 116 8.89 -9.64 9.15
N MET A 117 7.64 -10.02 8.90
CA MET A 117 7.15 -10.71 7.70
C MET A 117 7.74 -12.11 7.46
N SER A 118 8.26 -12.75 8.51
CA SER A 118 8.86 -14.09 8.42
C SER A 118 7.89 -15.16 7.91
N THR A 119 6.57 -14.98 8.12
CA THR A 119 5.54 -15.92 7.61
C THR A 119 5.33 -15.84 6.10
N ARG A 120 5.85 -14.80 5.44
CA ARG A 120 5.63 -14.52 4.01
C ARG A 120 6.88 -14.64 3.13
N GLY A 121 8.05 -14.86 3.73
CA GLY A 121 9.31 -14.97 3.01
C GLY A 121 10.46 -14.32 3.80
N THR A 122 11.54 -14.00 3.10
CA THR A 122 12.65 -13.25 3.69
C THR A 122 12.48 -11.77 3.39
N SER A 123 12.06 -10.99 4.39
CA SER A 123 11.96 -9.54 4.25
C SER A 123 13.31 -8.86 4.10
N LEU A 124 13.32 -7.64 3.57
CA LEU A 124 14.53 -6.80 3.54
C LEU A 124 15.18 -6.68 4.92
N PHE A 125 14.37 -6.39 5.96
CA PHE A 125 14.88 -6.28 7.31
C PHE A 125 15.39 -7.62 7.85
N ALA A 126 14.71 -8.73 7.57
CA ALA A 126 15.19 -10.04 7.98
C ALA A 126 16.53 -10.39 7.32
N ALA A 127 16.67 -10.16 6.01
CA ALA A 127 17.92 -10.39 5.28
C ALA A 127 19.07 -9.51 5.84
N LYS A 128 18.80 -8.23 6.12
CA LYS A 128 19.82 -7.31 6.66
C LYS A 128 20.13 -7.61 8.12
N ALA A 129 19.15 -7.97 8.95
CA ALA A 129 19.34 -8.27 10.36
C ALA A 129 20.23 -9.50 10.59
N GLN A 130 20.19 -10.51 9.71
CA GLN A 130 21.08 -11.67 9.78
C GLN A 130 22.57 -11.28 9.79
N SER A 131 22.93 -10.28 9.00
CA SER A 131 24.31 -9.78 8.88
C SER A 131 24.68 -8.71 9.92
N ALA A 132 23.69 -8.21 10.68
CA ALA A 132 23.94 -7.21 11.71
C ALA A 132 24.70 -7.81 12.90
N ASP A 133 25.75 -7.11 13.35
CA ASP A 133 26.54 -7.46 14.52
C ASP A 133 25.94 -6.85 15.78
N THR A 134 25.66 -7.69 16.78
CA THR A 134 25.05 -7.33 18.07
C THR A 134 26.06 -7.34 19.21
N THR A 135 27.37 -7.40 18.93
CA THR A 135 28.42 -7.47 19.96
C THR A 135 28.73 -6.16 20.66
N SER A 136 28.32 -5.03 20.07
CA SER A 136 28.41 -3.69 20.66
C SER A 136 27.41 -2.72 20.01
N SER A 137 27.08 -1.65 20.73
CA SER A 137 26.22 -0.59 20.19
C SER A 137 26.84 0.08 18.95
N ARG A 138 28.17 0.27 18.95
CA ARG A 138 28.91 0.88 17.83
C ARG A 138 28.80 0.06 16.56
N ASN A 139 28.96 -1.26 16.63
CA ASN A 139 28.87 -2.13 15.45
C ASN A 139 27.46 -2.14 14.88
N TRP A 140 26.44 -2.24 15.75
CA TRP A 140 25.04 -2.19 15.36
C TRP A 140 24.68 -0.88 14.65
N ILE A 141 25.01 0.26 15.26
CA ILE A 141 24.71 1.58 14.72
C ILE A 141 25.44 1.79 13.39
N SER A 142 26.74 1.50 13.33
CA SER A 142 27.53 1.68 12.10
C SER A 142 26.94 0.90 10.93
N TYR A 143 26.55 -0.36 11.17
CA TYR A 143 25.93 -1.21 10.16
C TYR A 143 24.61 -0.63 9.61
N TRP A 144 23.69 -0.27 10.50
CA TRP A 144 22.37 0.25 10.08
C TRP A 144 22.44 1.65 9.49
N SER A 145 23.32 2.52 9.99
CA SER A 145 23.56 3.84 9.39
C SER A 145 24.21 3.75 8.01
N GLU A 146 25.14 2.81 7.80
CA GLU A 146 25.69 2.54 6.47
C GLU A 146 24.61 2.03 5.52
N PHE A 147 23.77 1.10 5.95
CA PHE A 147 22.61 0.65 5.17
C PHE A 147 21.66 1.81 4.82
N GLY A 148 21.28 2.64 5.79
CA GLY A 148 20.42 3.80 5.57
C GLY A 148 21.02 4.85 4.62
N ARG A 149 22.35 4.99 4.58
CA ARG A 149 23.05 5.89 3.63
C ARG A 149 23.17 5.32 2.22
N SER A 150 23.34 4.01 2.11
CA SER A 150 23.63 3.35 0.83
C SER A 150 22.41 2.73 0.15
N SER A 151 21.27 2.62 0.85
CA SER A 151 20.07 1.93 0.36
C SER A 151 19.57 2.46 -0.98
N ASN A 152 19.21 1.54 -1.87
CA ASN A 152 18.60 1.87 -3.15
C ASN A 152 17.20 2.47 -2.98
N LEU A 153 16.44 2.03 -1.97
CA LEU A 153 15.11 2.59 -1.65
C LEU A 153 15.21 4.07 -1.25
N ARG A 154 16.27 4.46 -0.56
CA ARG A 154 16.52 5.87 -0.25
C ARG A 154 16.87 6.68 -1.50
N LYS A 155 17.80 6.18 -2.33
CA LYS A 155 18.16 6.84 -3.61
C LYS A 155 16.93 7.07 -4.47
N TYR A 156 16.01 6.10 -4.45
CA TYR A 156 14.72 6.21 -5.07
C TYR A 156 13.88 7.33 -4.46
N ARG A 157 13.69 7.33 -3.13
CA ARG A 157 12.93 8.36 -2.40
C ARG A 157 13.41 9.77 -2.69
N GLU A 158 14.72 9.99 -2.70
CA GLU A 158 15.32 11.31 -2.92
C GLU A 158 15.08 11.84 -4.34
N ARG A 159 14.67 10.99 -5.30
CA ARG A 159 14.37 11.37 -6.68
C ARG A 159 12.88 11.49 -6.98
N VAL A 160 12.00 11.01 -6.10
CA VAL A 160 10.56 10.90 -6.37
C VAL A 160 9.76 11.61 -5.27
N ASP A 161 8.99 12.63 -5.68
CA ASP A 161 8.11 13.39 -4.80
C ASP A 161 6.73 12.73 -4.58
N GLY A 162 6.68 11.40 -4.55
CA GLY A 162 5.46 10.59 -4.41
C GLY A 162 5.21 10.06 -3.00
N LEU A 163 4.25 9.13 -2.87
CA LEU A 163 4.13 8.29 -1.68
C LEU A 163 5.05 7.06 -1.82
N ILE A 164 5.75 6.71 -0.75
CA ILE A 164 6.50 5.46 -0.65
C ILE A 164 5.86 4.63 0.44
N GLY A 165 5.17 3.58 -0.02
CA GLY A 165 4.45 2.66 0.83
C GLY A 165 5.33 1.57 1.41
N VAL A 166 4.93 1.04 2.56
CA VAL A 166 5.23 -0.33 2.98
C VAL A 166 3.91 -1.06 3.21
N ASP A 167 3.87 -2.35 2.88
CA ASP A 167 2.75 -3.18 3.28
C ASP A 167 2.89 -3.47 4.76
N TYR A 168 1.79 -3.21 5.44
CA TYR A 168 1.57 -3.58 6.82
C TYR A 168 2.45 -2.89 7.86
N GLY A 169 1.92 -2.67 9.06
CA GLY A 169 2.49 -1.74 10.03
C GLY A 169 3.83 -2.14 10.66
N LEU A 170 4.39 -3.30 10.32
CA LEU A 170 5.65 -3.79 10.86
C LEU A 170 6.84 -3.27 10.08
N GLY A 171 7.88 -2.83 10.78
CA GLY A 171 9.08 -2.27 10.15
C GLY A 171 8.90 -0.85 9.61
N VAL A 172 7.72 -0.23 9.77
CA VAL A 172 7.42 1.11 9.23
C VAL A 172 8.28 2.20 9.86
N PHE A 173 8.61 2.08 11.14
CA PHE A 173 9.46 3.05 11.83
C PHE A 173 10.87 3.05 11.22
N GLU A 174 11.43 1.87 11.00
CA GLU A 174 12.71 1.63 10.36
C GLU A 174 12.69 2.07 8.89
N SER A 175 11.61 1.74 8.19
CA SER A 175 11.40 2.13 6.78
C SER A 175 11.36 3.64 6.60
N ARG A 176 10.69 4.34 7.53
CA ARG A 176 10.69 5.80 7.62
C ARG A 176 12.11 6.32 7.83
N ILE A 177 12.85 5.76 8.79
CA ILE A 177 14.21 6.21 9.12
C ILE A 177 15.15 6.04 7.93
N PHE A 178 15.23 4.83 7.37
CA PHE A 178 16.25 4.48 6.39
C PHE A 178 15.98 5.07 5.02
N TRP A 179 14.73 5.05 4.54
CA TRP A 179 14.41 5.46 3.17
C TRP A 179 13.18 6.34 3.04
N GLY A 180 12.58 6.81 4.13
CA GLY A 180 11.51 7.80 4.06
C GLY A 180 10.15 7.27 3.64
N ALA A 181 9.82 6.04 4.02
CA ALA A 181 8.46 5.53 3.88
C ALA A 181 7.45 6.52 4.51
N ASN A 182 6.37 6.81 3.78
CA ASN A 182 5.34 7.78 4.18
C ASN A 182 3.91 7.27 3.95
N LEU A 183 3.74 6.00 3.57
CA LEU A 183 2.46 5.36 3.42
C LEU A 183 2.51 3.95 4.03
N VAL A 184 1.46 3.53 4.73
CA VAL A 184 1.26 2.12 5.11
C VAL A 184 -0.06 1.63 4.54
N MET A 185 -0.05 0.44 3.96
CA MET A 185 -1.27 -0.22 3.50
C MET A 185 -1.68 -1.29 4.51
N MET A 186 -2.93 -1.22 4.99
CA MET A 186 -3.47 -2.21 5.92
C MET A 186 -4.86 -2.68 5.46
N ASN A 187 -5.08 -3.98 5.64
CA ASN A 187 -6.34 -4.68 5.38
C ASN A 187 -6.46 -5.84 6.40
N PRO A 188 -7.59 -6.56 6.49
CA PRO A 188 -7.77 -7.60 7.52
C PRO A 188 -6.71 -8.70 7.48
N THR A 189 -6.31 -9.14 6.28
CA THR A 189 -5.24 -10.14 6.10
C THR A 189 -3.93 -9.64 6.71
N LEU A 190 -3.56 -8.41 6.38
CA LEU A 190 -2.36 -7.79 6.89
C LEU A 190 -2.50 -7.62 8.41
N ALA A 191 -3.60 -7.04 8.91
CA ALA A 191 -3.90 -6.85 10.33
C ALA A 191 -3.72 -8.12 11.17
N ARG A 192 -4.14 -9.28 10.67
CA ARG A 192 -3.95 -10.56 11.35
C ARG A 192 -2.47 -10.95 11.50
N LEU A 193 -1.62 -10.60 10.52
CA LEU A 193 -0.21 -10.99 10.50
C LEU A 193 0.64 -10.34 11.60
N ALA A 194 0.52 -9.06 11.93
CA ALA A 194 1.34 -8.40 13.00
C ALA A 194 0.77 -8.72 14.34
N LEU A 195 -0.55 -8.86 14.42
CA LEU A 195 -1.15 -9.44 15.60
C LEU A 195 -0.67 -10.88 15.83
N ALA A 196 0.09 -11.49 14.90
CA ALA A 196 0.75 -12.78 15.04
C ALA A 196 2.29 -12.73 14.95
N GLU A 197 2.89 -11.61 14.52
CA GLU A 197 4.34 -11.47 14.29
C GLU A 197 5.02 -10.45 15.24
N ASP A 198 4.25 -9.65 15.98
CA ASP A 198 4.78 -8.64 16.91
C ASP A 198 4.27 -8.89 18.33
N ASP A 199 5.20 -9.12 19.26
CA ASP A 199 4.90 -9.54 20.63
C ASP A 199 4.11 -8.49 21.41
N GLU A 200 4.39 -7.20 21.20
CA GLU A 200 3.65 -6.13 21.87
C GLU A 200 2.20 -6.04 21.35
N LEU A 201 2.01 -6.15 20.04
CA LEU A 201 0.68 -6.17 19.43
C LEU A 201 -0.09 -7.45 19.80
N GLN A 202 0.59 -8.60 19.93
CA GLN A 202 0.03 -9.84 20.46
C GLN A 202 -0.46 -9.67 21.90
N ALA A 203 0.35 -9.07 22.77
CA ALA A 203 -0.03 -8.79 24.14
C ALA A 203 -1.27 -7.87 24.22
N MET A 204 -1.26 -6.77 23.45
CA MET A 204 -2.42 -5.87 23.35
C MET A 204 -3.67 -6.57 22.83
N LYS A 205 -3.53 -7.47 21.84
CA LYS A 205 -4.64 -8.32 21.36
C LYS A 205 -5.18 -9.21 22.47
N GLY A 206 -4.30 -9.85 23.23
CA GLY A 206 -4.68 -10.76 24.32
C GLY A 206 -5.46 -10.06 25.42
N GLU A 207 -4.95 -8.92 25.89
CA GLU A 207 -5.64 -8.09 26.89
C GLU A 207 -7.00 -7.58 26.38
N PHE A 208 -7.04 -7.14 25.12
CA PHE A 208 -8.28 -6.72 24.48
C PHE A 208 -9.30 -7.86 24.39
N ALA A 209 -8.87 -9.04 23.94
CA ALA A 209 -9.73 -10.22 23.80
C ALA A 209 -10.33 -10.65 25.15
N GLN A 210 -9.49 -10.84 26.17
CA GLN A 210 -9.92 -11.22 27.52
C GLN A 210 -10.98 -10.27 28.09
N ARG A 211 -10.86 -8.97 27.76
CA ARG A 211 -11.79 -7.95 28.27
C ARG A 211 -13.08 -7.86 27.49
N TYR A 212 -13.07 -8.05 26.16
CA TYR A 212 -14.19 -7.66 25.31
C TYR A 212 -14.78 -8.77 24.41
N ALA A 213 -14.13 -9.93 24.27
CA ALA A 213 -14.52 -10.97 23.30
C ALA A 213 -15.99 -11.44 23.43
N HIS A 214 -16.55 -11.43 24.64
CA HIS A 214 -17.94 -11.81 24.90
C HIS A 214 -18.90 -10.63 25.11
N GLN A 215 -18.39 -9.40 25.02
CA GLN A 215 -19.17 -8.17 25.25
C GLN A 215 -19.49 -7.42 23.96
N TYR A 216 -18.58 -7.47 22.98
CA TYR A 216 -18.72 -6.73 21.73
C TYR A 216 -19.25 -7.62 20.61
N PRO A 217 -20.07 -7.06 19.70
CA PRO A 217 -20.42 -7.78 18.48
C PRO A 217 -19.17 -8.01 17.62
N LYS A 218 -19.21 -9.06 16.80
CA LYS A 218 -18.12 -9.49 15.92
C LYS A 218 -17.48 -8.33 15.14
N GLU A 219 -18.31 -7.47 14.55
CA GLU A 219 -17.86 -6.35 13.73
C GLU A 219 -17.02 -5.36 14.53
N ARG A 220 -17.43 -5.06 15.76
CA ARG A 220 -16.71 -4.16 16.65
C ARG A 220 -15.41 -4.79 17.13
N LEU A 221 -15.40 -6.07 17.47
CA LEU A 221 -14.20 -6.79 17.89
C LEU A 221 -13.10 -6.75 16.82
N VAL A 222 -13.44 -7.13 15.59
CA VAL A 222 -12.47 -7.14 14.49
C VAL A 222 -12.00 -5.73 14.14
N ARG A 223 -12.90 -4.73 14.20
CA ARG A 223 -12.54 -3.32 14.00
C ARG A 223 -11.49 -2.85 15.01
N GLU A 224 -11.71 -3.07 16.30
CA GLU A 224 -10.76 -2.67 17.35
C GLU A 224 -9.44 -3.44 17.26
N ALA A 225 -9.47 -4.74 17.00
CA ALA A 225 -8.25 -5.52 16.78
C ALA A 225 -7.45 -5.01 15.57
N THR A 226 -8.14 -4.63 14.48
CA THR A 226 -7.50 -4.00 13.31
C THR A 226 -6.92 -2.62 13.67
N LYS A 227 -7.57 -1.86 14.56
CA LYS A 227 -7.01 -0.60 15.09
C LYS A 227 -5.73 -0.84 15.88
N ILE A 228 -5.69 -1.88 16.72
CA ILE A 228 -4.48 -2.30 17.46
C ILE A 228 -3.37 -2.64 16.47
N ALA A 229 -3.65 -3.46 15.45
CA ALA A 229 -2.68 -3.86 14.43
C ALA A 229 -2.04 -2.65 13.70
N GLY A 230 -2.80 -1.56 13.52
CA GLY A 230 -2.32 -0.34 12.88
C GLY A 230 -1.66 0.68 13.81
N LEU A 231 -1.62 0.45 15.13
CA LEU A 231 -1.19 1.44 16.12
C LEU A 231 0.25 1.90 15.86
N LYS A 232 1.20 0.96 15.73
CA LYS A 232 2.62 1.29 15.49
C LYS A 232 2.82 2.11 14.22
N ALA A 233 2.08 1.80 13.16
CA ALA A 233 2.08 2.60 11.93
C ALA A 233 1.55 4.01 12.15
N ARG A 234 0.44 4.17 12.90
CA ARG A 234 -0.16 5.50 13.22
C ARG A 234 0.83 6.37 13.96
N LEU A 235 1.54 5.81 14.92
CA LEU A 235 2.57 6.54 15.66
C LEU A 235 3.76 6.87 14.76
N ALA A 236 4.28 5.89 14.01
CA ALA A 236 5.47 6.05 13.18
C ALA A 236 5.30 7.05 12.03
N LEU A 237 4.11 7.19 11.44
CA LEU A 237 3.88 8.13 10.33
C LEU A 237 3.33 9.49 10.79
N ARG A 238 3.05 9.68 12.08
CA ARG A 238 2.41 10.90 12.57
C ARG A 238 3.25 12.15 12.30
N ALA A 239 4.54 12.13 12.61
CA ALA A 239 5.42 13.26 12.34
C ALA A 239 5.55 13.56 10.84
N VAL A 240 5.60 12.52 10.00
CA VAL A 240 5.63 12.67 8.54
C VAL A 240 4.37 13.39 8.05
N PHE A 241 3.19 13.03 8.57
CA PHE A 241 1.94 13.72 8.25
C PHE A 241 1.97 15.20 8.65
N LEU A 242 2.35 15.48 9.90
CA LEU A 242 2.36 16.84 10.42
C LEU A 242 3.34 17.73 9.64
N LEU A 243 4.49 17.21 9.23
CA LEU A 243 5.51 17.95 8.46
C LEU A 243 5.19 18.09 6.97
N THR A 244 4.50 17.12 6.35
CA THR A 244 4.44 17.00 4.88
C THR A 244 3.05 16.79 4.29
N GLY A 245 2.06 16.44 5.11
CA GLY A 245 0.73 15.99 4.66
C GLY A 245 0.69 14.58 4.04
N LYS A 246 1.84 13.92 3.78
CA LYS A 246 1.94 12.64 3.07
C LYS A 246 1.85 11.40 3.98
N GLY A 247 2.33 11.49 5.23
CA GLY A 247 2.44 10.38 6.20
C GLY A 247 1.11 9.69 6.55
N LYS A 248 0.67 8.70 5.78
CA LYS A 248 -0.71 8.17 5.92
C LYS A 248 -0.78 6.66 6.05
N ILE A 249 -1.88 6.20 6.63
CA ILE A 249 -2.17 4.76 6.74
C ILE A 249 -3.49 4.48 6.07
N SER A 250 -3.50 3.50 5.19
CA SER A 250 -4.71 3.00 4.60
C SER A 250 -5.32 1.93 5.49
N PHE A 251 -6.48 2.23 6.07
CA PHE A 251 -7.20 1.37 7.01
C PHE A 251 -8.46 0.85 6.33
N GLN A 252 -8.55 -0.46 6.10
CA GLN A 252 -9.75 -1.08 5.52
C GLN A 252 -10.93 -1.00 6.49
N VAL A 253 -11.99 -0.32 6.05
CA VAL A 253 -13.28 -0.29 6.75
C VAL A 253 -13.92 -1.68 6.66
N ASN A 254 -14.83 -2.02 7.57
CA ASN A 254 -15.49 -3.33 7.60
C ASN A 254 -16.04 -3.72 6.22
N PRO A 255 -15.51 -4.78 5.57
CA PRO A 255 -15.95 -5.12 4.23
C PRO A 255 -17.39 -5.60 4.12
N ARG A 256 -18.01 -5.99 5.24
CA ARG A 256 -19.42 -6.38 5.28
C ARG A 256 -20.39 -5.21 5.13
N THR A 257 -19.92 -3.96 5.24
CA THR A 257 -20.78 -2.77 5.13
C THR A 257 -20.75 -2.14 3.75
N TYR A 258 -19.96 -2.65 2.79
CA TYR A 258 -19.85 -2.04 1.45
C TYR A 258 -21.15 -2.04 0.65
N ASN A 259 -22.05 -2.99 0.91
CA ASN A 259 -23.39 -3.05 0.35
C ASN A 259 -24.45 -2.30 1.18
N GLN A 260 -24.04 -1.59 2.24
CA GLN A 260 -24.90 -0.85 3.17
C GLN A 260 -24.39 0.60 3.30
N PRO A 261 -24.69 1.48 2.33
CA PRO A 261 -24.10 2.82 2.23
C PRO A 261 -24.21 3.65 3.52
N HIS A 262 -25.40 3.66 4.14
CA HIS A 262 -25.61 4.35 5.42
C HIS A 262 -24.73 3.79 6.55
N LYS A 263 -24.61 2.47 6.65
CA LYS A 263 -23.79 1.81 7.68
C LYS A 263 -22.31 2.04 7.44
N LEU A 264 -21.87 1.96 6.18
CA LEU A 264 -20.48 2.26 5.80
C LEU A 264 -20.10 3.71 6.15
N GLU A 265 -20.98 4.66 5.85
CA GLU A 265 -20.78 6.06 6.18
C GLU A 265 -20.69 6.29 7.68
N GLU A 266 -21.60 5.70 8.46
CA GLU A 266 -21.58 5.74 9.92
C GLU A 266 -20.26 5.18 10.48
N ASP A 267 -19.83 4.02 9.99
CA ASP A 267 -18.58 3.37 10.41
C ASP A 267 -17.36 4.25 10.12
N ILE A 268 -17.28 4.86 8.92
CA ILE A 268 -16.19 5.77 8.56
C ILE A 268 -16.16 6.99 9.48
N ARG A 269 -17.32 7.61 9.74
CA ARG A 269 -17.42 8.80 10.59
C ARG A 269 -17.04 8.50 12.04
N SER A 270 -17.48 7.36 12.57
CA SER A 270 -17.10 6.88 13.90
C SER A 270 -15.59 6.67 13.99
N LEU A 271 -14.99 5.96 13.03
CA LEU A 271 -13.54 5.74 13.00
C LEU A 271 -12.75 7.05 12.86
N TYR A 272 -13.25 8.01 12.08
CA TYR A 272 -12.61 9.32 11.93
C TYR A 272 -12.56 10.09 13.24
N GLN A 273 -13.65 10.11 14.01
CA GLN A 273 -13.69 10.75 15.32
C GLN A 273 -12.73 10.07 16.30
N GLU A 274 -12.71 8.75 16.34
CA GLU A 274 -11.80 7.98 17.19
C GLU A 274 -10.33 8.26 16.83
N PHE A 275 -9.96 8.23 15.55
CA PHE A 275 -8.59 8.51 15.12
C PHE A 275 -8.19 9.98 15.28
N ASN A 276 -9.13 10.93 15.21
CA ASN A 276 -8.84 12.33 15.52
C ASN A 276 -8.49 12.50 17.00
N GLN A 277 -9.22 11.82 17.88
CA GLN A 277 -8.95 11.85 19.32
C GLN A 277 -7.58 11.24 19.63
N GLU A 278 -7.28 10.06 19.08
CA GLU A 278 -5.95 9.43 19.22
C GLU A 278 -4.82 10.35 18.70
N ALA A 279 -5.05 11.01 17.55
CA ALA A 279 -4.08 11.94 16.98
C ALA A 279 -3.88 13.18 17.86
N LEU A 280 -4.95 13.74 18.44
CA LEU A 280 -4.87 14.89 19.32
C LEU A 280 -4.10 14.58 20.60
N GLU A 281 -4.32 13.40 21.18
CA GLU A 281 -3.56 12.92 22.34
C GLU A 281 -2.07 12.80 22.01
N TYR A 282 -1.72 12.18 20.89
CA TYR A 282 -0.32 12.10 20.46
C TYR A 282 0.31 13.47 20.20
N ASP A 283 -0.40 14.37 19.51
CA ASP A 283 0.11 15.69 19.16
C ASP A 283 0.33 16.60 20.37
N SER A 284 -0.39 16.36 21.47
CA SER A 284 -0.26 17.15 22.70
C SER A 284 1.11 17.05 23.35
N GLY A 285 1.86 15.98 23.07
CA GLY A 285 3.23 15.77 23.55
C GLY A 285 4.32 16.28 22.61
N LEU A 286 3.97 16.94 21.50
CA LEU A 286 4.92 17.38 20.47
C LEU A 286 5.20 18.89 20.53
N PHE A 287 6.44 19.29 20.23
CA PHE A 287 6.86 20.70 20.14
C PHE A 287 6.58 21.31 18.77
N LEU A 288 5.30 21.31 18.37
CA LEU A 288 4.89 21.64 17.01
C LEU A 288 5.25 23.07 16.60
N ASP A 289 5.15 24.02 17.53
CA ASP A 289 5.38 25.45 17.33
C ASP A 289 6.84 25.84 17.05
N GLU A 290 7.79 24.96 17.33
CA GLU A 290 9.20 25.19 16.99
C GLU A 290 9.49 25.02 15.49
N VAL A 291 8.66 24.27 14.78
CA VAL A 291 8.96 23.80 13.43
C VAL A 291 7.82 24.09 12.45
N LEU A 292 6.58 23.95 12.88
CA LEU A 292 5.39 24.16 12.05
C LEU A 292 4.90 25.60 12.17
N THR A 293 4.40 26.13 11.06
CA THR A 293 3.71 27.43 11.08
C THR A 293 2.36 27.31 11.81
N PRO A 294 1.79 28.42 12.33
CA PRO A 294 0.45 28.39 12.93
C PRO A 294 -0.62 27.82 12.00
N GLU A 295 -0.51 28.08 10.70
CA GLU A 295 -1.42 27.55 9.68
C GLU A 295 -1.27 26.01 9.53
N GLU A 296 -0.04 25.49 9.48
CA GLU A 296 0.19 24.03 9.44
C GLU A 296 -0.36 23.34 10.69
N ILE A 297 -0.18 23.94 11.87
CA ILE A 297 -0.71 23.41 13.14
C ILE A 297 -2.23 23.43 13.12
N GLU A 298 -2.84 24.54 12.74
CA GLU A 298 -4.31 24.68 12.64
C GLU A 298 -4.90 23.64 11.67
N GLN A 299 -4.22 23.37 10.55
CA GLN A 299 -4.71 22.43 9.54
C GLN A 299 -4.56 20.95 9.92
N ARG A 300 -3.50 20.57 10.65
CA ARG A 300 -3.09 19.15 10.78
C ARG A 300 -3.17 18.59 12.20
N LYS A 301 -3.11 19.44 13.24
CA LYS A 301 -3.16 18.99 14.63
C LYS A 301 -4.50 18.34 14.94
N GLY A 302 -4.46 17.14 15.53
CA GLY A 302 -5.66 16.34 15.84
C GLY A 302 -6.38 15.77 14.62
N GLN A 303 -5.93 16.03 13.39
CA GLN A 303 -6.51 15.43 12.18
C GLN A 303 -6.00 14.00 12.01
N ALA A 304 -6.89 13.04 11.83
CA ALA A 304 -6.56 11.67 11.48
C ALA A 304 -5.81 11.62 10.13
N HIS A 305 -4.66 10.94 10.13
CA HIS A 305 -3.84 10.72 8.94
C HIS A 305 -4.13 9.34 8.31
N VAL A 306 -5.40 8.95 8.30
CA VAL A 306 -5.85 7.64 7.85
C VAL A 306 -6.65 7.80 6.57
N PHE A 307 -6.29 7.03 5.53
CA PHE A 307 -7.17 6.78 4.39
C PHE A 307 -8.19 5.69 4.78
N PHE A 308 -9.47 6.02 4.78
CA PHE A 308 -10.52 5.02 4.90
C PHE A 308 -10.59 4.21 3.62
N LYS A 309 -10.11 2.97 3.69
CA LYS A 309 -10.01 2.09 2.55
C LYS A 309 -11.33 1.37 2.35
N VAL A 310 -11.97 1.64 1.23
CA VAL A 310 -13.27 1.11 0.83
C VAL A 310 -13.14 0.42 -0.51
N ASP A 311 -13.99 -0.56 -0.76
CA ASP A 311 -14.03 -1.20 -2.06
C ASP A 311 -14.55 -0.24 -3.13
N GLY A 312 -13.84 -0.17 -4.25
CA GLY A 312 -14.32 0.50 -5.46
C GLY A 312 -15.44 -0.28 -6.15
N SER A 313 -15.64 -1.54 -5.78
CA SER A 313 -16.61 -2.46 -6.35
C SER A 313 -17.90 -2.50 -5.52
N SER A 314 -18.64 -1.39 -5.49
CA SER A 314 -19.94 -1.34 -4.82
C SER A 314 -20.95 -2.29 -5.48
N ARG A 315 -22.01 -2.67 -4.75
CA ARG A 315 -23.18 -3.39 -5.31
C ARG A 315 -23.80 -2.70 -6.54
N ASN A 316 -23.54 -1.40 -6.73
CA ASN A 316 -24.00 -0.61 -7.87
C ASN A 316 -22.90 -0.39 -8.94
N VAL A 317 -21.62 -0.71 -8.66
CA VAL A 317 -20.50 -0.64 -9.62
C VAL A 317 -20.42 -1.88 -10.52
N TYR A 318 -21.02 -3.00 -10.11
CA TYR A 318 -21.36 -4.11 -11.01
C TYR A 318 -22.79 -3.98 -11.58
N GLY A 319 -23.49 -2.87 -11.32
CA GLY A 319 -24.77 -2.47 -11.91
C GLY A 319 -24.58 -1.38 -12.97
N GLU A 320 -25.62 -0.71 -13.46
CA GLU A 320 -25.64 0.25 -14.61
C GLU A 320 -24.72 1.51 -14.53
N ILE A 321 -23.57 1.47 -13.85
CA ILE A 321 -22.70 2.63 -13.57
C ILE A 321 -22.19 3.32 -14.82
N GLU A 322 -21.81 2.55 -15.85
CA GLU A 322 -21.38 3.12 -17.12
C GLU A 322 -22.56 3.82 -17.83
N GLU A 323 -23.76 3.24 -17.77
CA GLU A 323 -24.98 3.85 -18.32
C GLU A 323 -25.36 5.13 -17.55
N VAL A 324 -25.21 5.13 -16.23
CA VAL A 324 -25.45 6.30 -15.38
C VAL A 324 -24.43 7.40 -15.70
N MET A 325 -23.15 7.06 -15.79
CA MET A 325 -22.08 7.98 -16.19
C MET A 325 -22.37 8.57 -17.58
N LEU A 326 -22.75 7.71 -18.52
CA LEU A 326 -23.04 8.08 -19.90
C LEU A 326 -24.26 9.01 -20.00
N LYS A 327 -25.36 8.66 -19.34
CA LYS A 327 -26.57 9.48 -19.27
C LYS A 327 -26.26 10.87 -18.75
N GLN A 328 -25.46 10.96 -17.70
CA GLN A 328 -25.10 12.23 -17.09
C GLN A 328 -24.19 13.09 -17.97
N VAL A 329 -23.17 12.47 -18.58
CA VAL A 329 -22.33 13.12 -19.59
C VAL A 329 -23.18 13.70 -20.72
N ARG A 330 -24.14 12.93 -21.24
CA ARG A 330 -25.10 13.39 -22.27
C ARG A 330 -25.99 14.53 -21.79
N GLU A 331 -26.34 14.56 -20.50
CA GLU A 331 -27.09 15.66 -19.87
C GLU A 331 -26.23 16.87 -19.50
N GLY A 332 -24.90 16.83 -19.72
CA GLY A 332 -23.97 17.88 -19.31
C GLY A 332 -23.83 18.02 -17.79
N LYS A 333 -24.21 16.99 -17.03
CA LYS A 333 -24.13 16.94 -15.56
C LYS A 333 -23.08 15.93 -15.14
N ILE A 334 -22.37 16.19 -14.05
CA ILE A 334 -21.48 15.21 -13.40
C ILE A 334 -21.93 15.14 -11.96
N ASP A 335 -23.14 14.63 -11.72
CA ASP A 335 -23.71 14.48 -10.38
C ASP A 335 -24.11 13.03 -10.16
N LEU A 336 -23.09 12.15 -10.05
CA LEU A 336 -23.30 10.72 -9.89
C LEU A 336 -23.63 10.33 -8.44
N THR A 337 -24.26 11.20 -7.65
CA THR A 337 -24.65 10.82 -6.29
C THR A 337 -25.68 9.70 -6.35
N GLN A 338 -25.21 8.50 -6.06
CA GLN A 338 -26.05 7.34 -5.81
C GLN A 338 -25.98 6.99 -4.33
N ASP A 339 -26.99 6.27 -3.84
CA ASP A 339 -26.91 5.65 -2.52
C ASP A 339 -26.10 4.36 -2.61
N ASP A 340 -24.79 4.54 -2.77
CA ASP A 340 -23.82 3.47 -3.01
C ASP A 340 -22.47 3.82 -2.34
N THR A 341 -21.46 2.94 -2.46
CA THR A 341 -20.11 3.23 -1.93
C THR A 341 -19.51 4.49 -2.56
N GLY A 342 -19.77 4.76 -3.84
CA GLY A 342 -19.41 6.01 -4.53
C GLY A 342 -19.94 7.26 -3.83
N GLY A 343 -21.25 7.27 -3.55
CA GLY A 343 -21.89 8.36 -2.82
C GLY A 343 -21.37 8.51 -1.40
N VAL A 344 -21.06 7.41 -0.70
CA VAL A 344 -20.43 7.46 0.62
C VAL A 344 -19.04 8.11 0.53
N MET A 345 -18.20 7.69 -0.43
CA MET A 345 -16.86 8.28 -0.65
C MET A 345 -16.94 9.78 -0.85
N GLU A 346 -17.84 10.22 -1.73
CA GLU A 346 -18.07 11.63 -1.99
C GLU A 346 -18.46 12.40 -0.71
N ARG A 347 -19.40 11.86 0.08
CA ARG A 347 -19.86 12.50 1.32
C ARG A 347 -18.75 12.60 2.37
N VAL A 348 -17.99 11.53 2.60
CA VAL A 348 -16.90 11.55 3.59
C VAL A 348 -15.73 12.43 3.16
N ILE A 349 -15.37 12.45 1.87
CA ILE A 349 -14.35 13.37 1.32
C ILE A 349 -14.83 14.81 1.48
N SER A 350 -16.12 15.08 1.23
CA SER A 350 -16.70 16.41 1.41
C SER A 350 -16.66 16.93 2.86
N ASP A 351 -16.47 16.02 3.82
CA ASP A 351 -16.31 16.34 5.24
C ASP A 351 -14.85 16.35 5.69
N GLY A 352 -13.91 16.27 4.75
CA GLY A 352 -12.48 16.40 5.01
C GLY A 352 -11.75 15.10 5.33
N MET A 353 -12.40 13.94 5.13
CA MET A 353 -11.82 12.62 5.40
C MET A 353 -11.00 12.12 4.20
N ASN A 354 -9.86 11.46 4.46
CA ASN A 354 -9.07 10.84 3.39
C ASN A 354 -9.67 9.49 2.98
N CYS A 355 -9.66 9.14 1.70
CA CYS A 355 -10.23 7.88 1.20
C CYS A 355 -9.24 7.10 0.33
N ASN A 356 -9.17 5.77 0.49
CA ASN A 356 -8.49 4.90 -0.46
C ASN A 356 -9.52 3.98 -1.11
N VAL A 357 -9.65 4.07 -2.43
CA VAL A 357 -10.51 3.15 -3.17
C VAL A 357 -9.69 1.95 -3.58
N THR A 358 -10.04 0.76 -3.10
CA THR A 358 -9.31 -0.47 -3.41
C THR A 358 -10.08 -1.36 -4.36
N VAL A 359 -9.42 -2.43 -4.84
CA VAL A 359 -10.09 -3.50 -5.62
C VAL A 359 -10.60 -2.99 -6.98
N ALA A 360 -10.07 -1.87 -7.45
CA ALA A 360 -10.29 -1.40 -8.81
C ALA A 360 -9.50 -2.30 -9.79
N GLY A 361 -10.16 -3.29 -10.37
CA GLY A 361 -9.54 -4.23 -11.33
C GLY A 361 -9.50 -3.67 -12.74
N PHE A 362 -10.54 -2.92 -13.11
CA PHE A 362 -10.80 -2.48 -14.47
C PHE A 362 -10.70 -0.97 -14.59
N VAL A 363 -10.62 -0.45 -15.82
CA VAL A 363 -10.56 1.01 -16.06
C VAL A 363 -11.81 1.68 -15.50
N THR A 364 -12.99 1.08 -15.68
CA THR A 364 -14.30 1.55 -15.18
C THR A 364 -14.28 1.88 -13.70
N ASP A 365 -13.86 0.94 -12.84
CA ASP A 365 -13.81 1.13 -11.38
C ASP A 365 -12.96 2.35 -11.00
N GLY A 366 -11.85 2.56 -11.72
CA GLY A 366 -10.95 3.70 -11.48
C GLY A 366 -11.55 5.02 -11.91
N LEU A 367 -12.23 5.06 -13.05
CA LEU A 367 -12.89 6.26 -13.53
C LEU A 367 -14.05 6.66 -12.63
N TRP A 368 -14.90 5.70 -12.24
CA TRP A 368 -15.97 5.92 -11.28
C TRP A 368 -15.44 6.51 -9.97
N ALA A 369 -14.45 5.84 -9.37
CA ALA A 369 -13.81 6.30 -8.14
C ALA A 369 -13.23 7.71 -8.28
N PHE A 370 -12.57 7.99 -9.40
CA PHE A 370 -11.99 9.29 -9.70
C PHE A 370 -13.06 10.41 -9.73
N PHE A 371 -14.18 10.19 -10.41
CA PHE A 371 -15.28 11.17 -10.44
C PHE A 371 -15.91 11.38 -9.06
N CYS A 372 -16.10 10.32 -8.27
CA CYS A 372 -16.60 10.44 -6.89
C CYS A 372 -15.66 11.26 -6.00
N GLN A 373 -14.35 11.08 -6.15
CA GLN A 373 -13.33 11.84 -5.43
C GLN A 373 -13.38 13.32 -5.81
N ILE A 374 -13.39 13.65 -7.11
CA ILE A 374 -13.51 15.03 -7.60
C ILE A 374 -14.71 15.71 -6.96
N ARG A 375 -15.89 15.10 -7.03
CA ARG A 375 -17.10 15.70 -6.46
C ARG A 375 -16.99 15.90 -4.96
N GLY A 376 -16.40 14.95 -4.24
CA GLY A 376 -16.14 15.06 -2.81
C GLY A 376 -15.30 16.30 -2.50
N HIS A 377 -14.20 16.51 -3.22
CA HIS A 377 -13.33 17.69 -3.07
C HIS A 377 -14.05 18.98 -3.48
N CYS A 378 -14.83 18.99 -4.57
CA CYS A 378 -15.66 20.13 -4.95
C CYS A 378 -16.63 20.52 -3.82
N LYS A 379 -17.29 19.53 -3.22
CA LYS A 379 -18.25 19.74 -2.12
C LYS A 379 -17.55 20.22 -0.86
N ALA A 380 -16.37 19.70 -0.52
CA ALA A 380 -15.55 20.22 0.58
C ALA A 380 -15.24 21.71 0.37
N ARG A 381 -14.82 22.11 -0.84
CA ARG A 381 -14.53 23.51 -1.15
C ARG A 381 -15.77 24.42 -1.09
N LYS A 382 -16.93 23.94 -1.55
CA LYS A 382 -18.19 24.71 -1.46
C LYS A 382 -18.70 24.86 -0.03
N LYS A 383 -18.43 23.88 0.84
CA LYS A 383 -18.75 23.93 2.27
C LYS A 383 -17.86 24.91 3.05
N ALA A 384 -16.81 25.45 2.42
CA ALA A 384 -15.67 26.11 3.08
C ALA A 384 -16.03 26.98 4.30
N HIS A 385 -15.78 26.39 5.47
CA HIS A 385 -15.09 27.07 6.56
C HIS A 385 -13.59 27.07 6.19
N PRO A 386 -12.79 28.11 6.48
CA PRO A 386 -11.34 28.14 6.28
C PRO A 386 -10.53 27.03 7.00
N ARG A 387 -11.23 26.12 7.70
CA ARG A 387 -10.70 25.00 8.49
C ARG A 387 -10.80 23.63 7.78
N GLN A 388 -11.43 23.53 6.60
CA GLN A 388 -11.60 22.22 5.96
C GLN A 388 -10.31 21.76 5.27
N THR A 389 -9.67 20.87 6.03
CA THR A 389 -8.60 19.92 5.80
C THR A 389 -8.27 19.51 4.36
N ILE A 390 -6.97 19.26 4.18
CA ILE A 390 -6.34 18.59 3.05
C ILE A 390 -6.84 17.13 2.98
N SER A 391 -8.07 16.89 2.54
CA SER A 391 -8.49 15.54 2.16
C SER A 391 -7.69 15.15 0.93
N HIS A 392 -7.14 13.95 0.96
CA HIS A 392 -6.61 13.34 -0.25
C HIS A 392 -7.32 12.02 -0.46
N SER A 393 -7.40 11.63 -1.71
CA SER A 393 -7.84 10.30 -2.09
C SER A 393 -6.71 9.53 -2.77
N ILE A 394 -6.82 8.20 -2.85
CA ILE A 394 -5.97 7.35 -3.69
C ILE A 394 -6.84 6.24 -4.32
N ILE A 395 -6.41 5.70 -5.46
CA ILE A 395 -7.09 4.58 -6.13
C ILE A 395 -6.11 3.43 -6.27
N THR A 396 -6.31 2.35 -5.52
CA THR A 396 -5.54 1.11 -5.59
C THR A 396 -6.08 0.15 -6.66
N LYS A 397 -5.34 0.03 -7.75
CA LYS A 397 -5.49 -0.96 -8.82
C LYS A 397 -4.88 -2.30 -8.44
N MET A 398 -5.60 -3.38 -8.73
CA MET A 398 -5.19 -4.75 -8.38
C MET A 398 -4.55 -5.51 -9.56
N GLY A 399 -3.51 -4.95 -10.16
CA GLY A 399 -2.82 -5.56 -11.32
C GLY A 399 -2.39 -7.02 -11.12
N GLY A 400 -1.81 -7.34 -9.97
CA GLY A 400 -1.39 -8.71 -9.63
C GLY A 400 -2.55 -9.69 -9.50
N ARG A 401 -3.78 -9.23 -9.21
CA ARG A 401 -4.98 -10.08 -9.25
C ARG A 401 -5.51 -10.24 -10.68
N VAL A 402 -5.38 -9.22 -11.53
CA VAL A 402 -5.69 -9.34 -12.97
C VAL A 402 -4.77 -10.39 -13.60
N GLU A 403 -3.46 -10.32 -13.35
CA GLU A 403 -2.52 -11.34 -13.82
C GLU A 403 -2.89 -12.75 -13.34
N ALA A 404 -3.15 -12.91 -12.04
CA ALA A 404 -3.52 -14.18 -11.46
C ALA A 404 -4.81 -14.75 -12.07
N SER A 405 -5.78 -13.88 -12.36
CA SER A 405 -7.03 -14.25 -13.03
C SER A 405 -6.78 -14.72 -14.46
N LEU A 406 -5.92 -14.02 -15.22
CA LEU A 406 -5.59 -14.40 -16.59
C LEU A 406 -4.78 -15.70 -16.67
N ARG A 407 -3.86 -15.93 -15.72
CA ARG A 407 -3.18 -17.24 -15.58
C ARG A 407 -4.18 -18.34 -15.28
N TRP A 408 -5.11 -18.09 -14.35
CA TRP A 408 -6.16 -19.04 -14.00
C TRP A 408 -7.02 -19.41 -15.22
N THR A 409 -7.45 -18.41 -15.99
CA THR A 409 -8.19 -18.64 -17.25
C THR A 409 -7.37 -19.47 -18.24
N ALA A 410 -6.07 -19.21 -18.40
CA ALA A 410 -5.21 -20.00 -19.29
C ALA A 410 -5.13 -21.47 -18.83
N LEU A 411 -5.01 -21.72 -17.53
CA LEU A 411 -5.01 -23.07 -16.94
C LEU A 411 -6.35 -23.77 -17.12
N GLN A 412 -7.47 -23.06 -16.93
CA GLN A 412 -8.82 -23.62 -17.15
C GLN A 412 -9.00 -24.04 -18.62
N LYS A 413 -8.64 -23.18 -19.57
CA LYS A 413 -8.73 -23.50 -21.00
C LYS A 413 -7.82 -24.65 -21.40
N LEU A 414 -6.62 -24.74 -20.81
CA LEU A 414 -5.73 -25.88 -21.00
C LEU A 414 -6.33 -27.18 -20.45
N ALA A 415 -6.84 -27.16 -19.22
CA ALA A 415 -7.46 -28.32 -18.60
C ALA A 415 -8.67 -28.81 -19.41
N THR A 416 -9.50 -27.90 -19.92
CA THR A 416 -10.63 -28.25 -20.80
C THR A 416 -10.14 -28.96 -22.06
N ALA A 417 -9.16 -28.41 -22.77
CA ALA A 417 -8.62 -29.03 -23.98
C ALA A 417 -7.95 -30.40 -23.72
N LEU A 418 -7.34 -30.58 -22.55
CA LEU A 418 -6.81 -31.89 -22.11
C LEU A 418 -7.94 -32.88 -21.81
N LYS A 419 -9.03 -32.45 -21.17
CA LYS A 419 -10.22 -33.29 -20.90
C LYS A 419 -10.86 -33.78 -22.20
N GLU A 420 -10.98 -32.91 -23.20
CA GLU A 420 -11.49 -33.26 -24.53
C GLU A 420 -10.64 -34.35 -25.21
N LYS A 421 -9.36 -34.48 -24.83
CA LYS A 421 -8.44 -35.52 -25.31
C LYS A 421 -8.32 -36.72 -24.37
N ASN A 422 -9.15 -36.81 -23.32
CA ASN A 422 -9.08 -37.82 -22.27
C ASN A 422 -7.70 -37.89 -21.57
N ASN A 423 -7.00 -36.76 -21.45
CA ASN A 423 -5.71 -36.72 -20.76
C ASN A 423 -5.93 -36.56 -19.23
N PRO A 424 -5.42 -37.49 -18.38
CA PRO A 424 -5.64 -37.46 -16.93
C PRO A 424 -4.96 -36.28 -16.22
N GLU A 425 -4.00 -35.61 -16.86
CA GLU A 425 -3.26 -34.48 -16.30
C GLU A 425 -4.12 -33.20 -16.18
N ALA A 426 -5.33 -33.18 -16.74
CA ALA A 426 -6.21 -32.01 -16.69
C ALA A 426 -6.53 -31.54 -15.26
N ASP A 427 -6.71 -32.47 -14.31
CA ASP A 427 -6.99 -32.11 -12.92
C ASP A 427 -5.75 -31.62 -12.18
N ILE A 428 -4.55 -32.03 -12.61
CA ILE A 428 -3.27 -31.52 -12.10
C ILE A 428 -3.08 -30.07 -12.55
N VAL A 429 -3.41 -29.76 -13.82
CA VAL A 429 -3.39 -28.38 -14.34
C VAL A 429 -4.29 -27.46 -13.51
N LEU A 430 -5.50 -27.89 -13.14
CA LEU A 430 -6.42 -27.09 -12.32
C LEU A 430 -5.96 -26.87 -10.87
N ARG A 431 -5.05 -27.72 -10.35
CA ARG A 431 -4.46 -27.55 -9.01
C ARG A 431 -3.17 -26.76 -9.02
N THR A 432 -2.67 -26.38 -10.20
CA THR A 432 -1.45 -25.60 -10.35
C THR A 432 -1.65 -24.20 -9.77
N ASP A 433 -0.63 -23.72 -9.05
CA ASP A 433 -0.67 -22.43 -8.38
C ASP A 433 -0.60 -21.27 -9.39
N HIS A 434 -1.76 -20.76 -9.78
CA HIS A 434 -1.92 -19.60 -10.68
C HIS A 434 -1.47 -18.27 -10.05
N THR A 435 -1.09 -18.27 -8.78
CA THR A 435 -0.66 -17.05 -8.08
C THR A 435 0.81 -16.73 -8.26
N LYS A 436 1.61 -17.70 -8.72
CA LYS A 436 3.06 -17.60 -8.92
C LYS A 436 3.42 -17.12 -10.33
N ASN A 437 4.44 -16.27 -10.40
CA ASN A 437 5.06 -15.88 -11.67
C ASN A 437 5.88 -17.05 -12.23
N GLY A 438 5.91 -17.17 -13.55
CA GLY A 438 6.53 -18.27 -14.28
C GLY A 438 5.66 -19.53 -14.38
N THR A 439 4.47 -19.57 -13.76
CA THR A 439 3.59 -20.75 -13.79
C THR A 439 3.28 -21.20 -15.21
N LEU A 440 3.00 -20.28 -16.13
CA LEU A 440 2.73 -20.64 -17.53
C LEU A 440 3.99 -21.02 -18.32
N ASP A 441 5.17 -20.65 -17.82
CA ASP A 441 6.46 -20.91 -18.47
C ASP A 441 7.10 -22.22 -17.96
N ASP A 442 6.45 -22.94 -17.05
CA ASP A 442 6.90 -24.24 -16.57
C ASP A 442 7.02 -25.26 -17.74
N PRO A 443 8.17 -25.95 -17.90
CA PRO A 443 8.38 -26.88 -19.01
C PRO A 443 7.35 -28.01 -19.09
N SER A 444 6.85 -28.50 -17.94
CA SER A 444 5.84 -29.57 -17.92
C SER A 444 4.49 -29.05 -18.42
N LEU A 445 4.10 -27.84 -18.00
CA LEU A 445 2.87 -27.21 -18.45
C LEU A 445 2.93 -26.85 -19.95
N ARG A 446 4.07 -26.37 -20.42
CA ARG A 446 4.34 -26.09 -21.85
C ARG A 446 4.19 -27.34 -22.71
N LYS A 447 4.70 -28.48 -22.24
CA LYS A 447 4.52 -29.77 -22.90
C LYS A 447 3.04 -30.17 -22.96
N LEU A 448 2.32 -30.07 -21.85
CA LEU A 448 0.87 -30.34 -21.80
C LEU A 448 0.08 -29.43 -22.75
N ALA A 449 0.45 -28.16 -22.88
CA ALA A 449 -0.18 -27.24 -23.83
C ALA A 449 -0.03 -27.71 -25.29
N LYS A 450 1.15 -28.21 -25.66
CA LYS A 450 1.37 -28.81 -26.99
C LYS A 450 0.57 -30.09 -27.18
N GLU A 451 0.53 -30.96 -26.18
CA GLU A 451 -0.29 -32.19 -26.21
C GLU A 451 -1.79 -31.85 -26.35
N ALA A 452 -2.24 -30.76 -25.74
CA ALA A 452 -3.59 -30.21 -25.90
C ALA A 452 -3.83 -29.59 -27.29
N GLY A 453 -2.80 -29.41 -28.12
CA GLY A 453 -2.89 -28.89 -29.48
C GLY A 453 -2.74 -27.37 -29.61
N PHE A 454 -2.24 -26.72 -28.56
CA PHE A 454 -1.87 -25.31 -28.61
C PHE A 454 -0.49 -25.12 -29.24
N VAL A 455 -0.29 -23.92 -29.77
CA VAL A 455 0.99 -23.46 -30.35
C VAL A 455 1.72 -22.61 -29.31
N LEU A 456 3.04 -22.78 -29.20
CA LEU A 456 3.84 -21.97 -28.29
C LEU A 456 4.38 -20.71 -29.02
N PRO A 457 4.32 -19.51 -28.40
CA PRO A 457 4.78 -18.25 -28.99
C PRO A 457 6.24 -18.21 -29.42
N GLU A 458 7.09 -19.02 -28.77
CA GLU A 458 8.50 -19.21 -29.10
C GLU A 458 8.75 -20.07 -30.34
N GLU A 459 7.74 -20.78 -30.86
CA GLU A 459 7.84 -21.67 -32.03
C GLU A 459 7.45 -20.98 -33.35
N ILE A 460 6.90 -19.77 -33.28
CA ILE A 460 6.37 -19.05 -34.43
C ILE A 460 6.84 -17.60 -34.46
N THR A 461 6.76 -16.95 -35.62
CA THR A 461 7.11 -15.52 -35.72
C THR A 461 5.94 -14.64 -35.27
N ARG A 462 6.22 -13.37 -34.93
CA ARG A 462 5.17 -12.40 -34.59
C ARG A 462 4.12 -12.26 -35.71
N ALA A 463 4.55 -12.34 -36.97
CA ALA A 463 3.65 -12.22 -38.13
C ALA A 463 2.69 -13.41 -38.26
N ASP A 464 2.93 -14.51 -37.54
CA ASP A 464 2.11 -15.71 -37.55
C ASP A 464 1.09 -15.75 -36.40
N TYR A 465 1.15 -14.83 -35.43
CA TYR A 465 0.27 -14.86 -34.25
C TYR A 465 -1.21 -14.86 -34.64
N GLU A 466 -1.61 -14.00 -35.58
CA GLU A 466 -2.99 -13.93 -36.07
C GLU A 466 -3.45 -15.22 -36.77
N LYS A 467 -2.54 -15.97 -37.39
CA LYS A 467 -2.86 -17.27 -38.02
C LYS A 467 -3.18 -18.35 -36.98
N HIS A 468 -2.79 -18.12 -35.73
CA HIS A 468 -2.98 -19.01 -34.58
C HIS A 468 -3.88 -18.39 -33.51
N GLU A 469 -4.76 -17.46 -33.90
CA GLU A 469 -5.73 -16.86 -32.99
C GLU A 469 -6.50 -17.95 -32.23
N ARG A 470 -6.62 -17.79 -30.90
CA ARG A 470 -7.28 -18.73 -29.98
C ARG A 470 -6.64 -20.13 -29.91
N LYS A 471 -5.46 -20.31 -30.50
CA LYS A 471 -4.65 -21.55 -30.39
C LYS A 471 -3.29 -21.29 -29.76
N LEU A 472 -2.91 -20.02 -29.58
CA LEU A 472 -1.64 -19.65 -28.99
C LEU A 472 -1.70 -19.72 -27.45
N PHE A 473 -0.82 -20.50 -26.83
CA PHE A 473 -0.71 -20.58 -25.38
C PHE A 473 0.12 -19.40 -24.84
N PRO A 474 -0.40 -18.56 -23.93
CA PRO A 474 0.28 -17.32 -23.54
C PRO A 474 1.61 -17.58 -22.81
N GLN A 475 2.55 -16.63 -22.91
CA GLN A 475 3.72 -16.59 -22.04
C GLN A 475 3.41 -15.87 -20.74
N ASP A 476 3.96 -16.37 -19.62
CA ASP A 476 3.77 -15.69 -18.34
C ASP A 476 4.39 -14.29 -18.40
N THR A 477 5.55 -14.15 -19.04
CA THR A 477 6.18 -12.85 -19.30
C THR A 477 5.33 -11.89 -20.15
N ALA A 478 4.45 -12.41 -21.01
CA ALA A 478 3.46 -11.60 -21.72
C ALA A 478 2.34 -11.17 -20.77
N ILE A 479 1.81 -12.08 -19.96
CA ILE A 479 0.80 -11.77 -18.93
C ILE A 479 1.30 -10.73 -17.93
N CYS A 480 2.53 -10.82 -17.46
CA CYS A 480 3.10 -9.82 -16.55
C CYS A 480 3.21 -8.43 -17.19
N SER A 481 3.26 -8.33 -18.53
CA SER A 481 3.22 -7.04 -19.23
C SER A 481 1.81 -6.43 -19.29
N ILE A 482 0.77 -7.19 -18.90
CA ILE A 482 -0.63 -6.72 -18.84
C ILE A 482 -0.83 -5.78 -17.68
N ALA A 483 -0.36 -6.12 -16.48
CA ALA A 483 -0.50 -5.25 -15.32
C ALA A 483 0.21 -3.91 -15.55
N GLU A 484 1.39 -3.95 -16.20
CA GLU A 484 2.04 -2.76 -16.71
C GLU A 484 1.13 -1.98 -17.67
N ALA A 485 0.61 -2.65 -18.70
CA ALA A 485 -0.16 -1.99 -19.74
C ALA A 485 -1.44 -1.33 -19.20
N ILE A 486 -2.17 -2.04 -18.35
CA ILE A 486 -3.38 -1.56 -17.67
C ILE A 486 -3.03 -0.40 -16.74
N SER A 487 -1.94 -0.50 -15.98
CA SER A 487 -1.52 0.56 -15.05
C SER A 487 -1.08 1.82 -15.78
N LYS A 488 -0.21 1.71 -16.80
CA LYS A 488 0.22 2.84 -17.65
C LYS A 488 -0.97 3.47 -18.36
N ARG A 489 -1.89 2.66 -18.88
CA ARG A 489 -3.11 3.15 -19.53
C ARG A 489 -4.00 3.91 -18.55
N SER A 490 -4.28 3.33 -17.39
CA SER A 490 -5.06 4.00 -16.34
C SER A 490 -4.39 5.32 -15.94
N HIS A 491 -3.06 5.31 -15.79
CA HIS A 491 -2.29 6.49 -15.43
C HIS A 491 -2.40 7.60 -16.47
N ARG A 492 -2.28 7.26 -17.76
CA ARG A 492 -2.48 8.22 -18.86
C ARG A 492 -3.88 8.81 -18.84
N ILE A 493 -4.92 7.97 -18.75
CA ILE A 493 -6.32 8.42 -18.74
C ILE A 493 -6.58 9.35 -17.54
N ILE A 494 -6.19 8.94 -16.33
CA ILE A 494 -6.41 9.75 -15.13
C ILE A 494 -5.54 11.02 -15.16
N GLY A 495 -4.30 10.94 -15.62
CA GLY A 495 -3.41 12.11 -15.77
C GLY A 495 -3.95 13.13 -16.76
N ASP A 496 -4.53 12.69 -17.88
CA ASP A 496 -5.17 13.58 -18.86
C ASP A 496 -6.46 14.19 -18.28
N LEU A 497 -7.27 13.41 -17.57
CA LEU A 497 -8.46 13.92 -16.87
C LEU A 497 -8.10 14.95 -15.79
N LYS A 498 -7.03 14.70 -15.01
CA LYS A 498 -6.49 15.61 -13.99
C LYS A 498 -6.10 16.98 -14.54
N LYS A 499 -5.70 17.04 -15.81
CA LYS A 499 -5.31 18.27 -16.51
C LYS A 499 -6.45 18.94 -17.26
N HIS A 500 -7.62 18.32 -17.30
CA HIS A 500 -8.77 18.86 -18.01
C HIS A 500 -9.30 20.13 -17.32
N CYS A 501 -9.65 21.16 -18.11
CA CYS A 501 -10.02 22.48 -17.59
C CYS A 501 -11.23 22.45 -16.63
N ILE A 502 -12.14 21.49 -16.84
CA ILE A 502 -13.32 21.29 -16.01
C ILE A 502 -12.98 21.10 -14.52
N LEU A 503 -11.82 20.52 -14.19
CA LEU A 503 -11.41 20.35 -12.78
C LEU A 503 -11.05 21.70 -12.16
N GLY A 504 -10.30 22.52 -12.89
CA GLY A 504 -9.98 23.89 -12.49
C GLY A 504 -11.23 24.75 -12.35
N GLU A 505 -12.22 24.59 -13.24
CA GLU A 505 -13.52 25.27 -13.16
C GLU A 505 -14.33 24.87 -11.92
N GLN A 506 -14.19 23.61 -11.45
CA GLN A 506 -14.79 23.15 -10.20
C GLN A 506 -13.94 23.49 -8.96
N GLY A 507 -12.80 24.17 -9.17
CA GLY A 507 -11.86 24.54 -8.13
C GLY A 507 -11.02 23.40 -7.60
N VAL A 508 -11.04 22.20 -8.17
CA VAL A 508 -10.23 21.06 -7.70
C VAL A 508 -8.80 21.17 -8.23
N GLN A 509 -7.82 20.91 -7.38
CA GLN A 509 -6.40 20.89 -7.73
C GLN A 509 -5.95 19.47 -8.11
N GLU A 510 -4.99 19.37 -9.03
CA GLU A 510 -4.47 18.09 -9.53
C GLU A 510 -4.00 17.14 -8.41
N TRP A 511 -3.40 17.70 -7.35
CA TRP A 511 -2.86 16.96 -6.21
C TRP A 511 -3.92 16.44 -5.22
N GLU A 512 -5.16 16.96 -5.26
CA GLU A 512 -6.24 16.54 -4.36
C GLU A 512 -6.82 15.19 -4.75
N THR A 513 -6.90 14.94 -6.06
CA THR A 513 -7.46 13.71 -6.62
C THR A 513 -6.41 12.62 -6.67
N GLY A 514 -6.84 11.40 -6.35
CA GLY A 514 -5.93 10.32 -6.05
C GLY A 514 -5.11 9.85 -7.22
N ASP A 515 -3.85 9.58 -6.92
CA ASP A 515 -2.97 8.89 -7.83
C ASP A 515 -3.31 7.39 -7.88
N LEU A 516 -2.99 6.79 -9.02
CA LEU A 516 -3.18 5.36 -9.26
C LEU A 516 -2.06 4.57 -8.58
N GLN A 517 -2.47 3.75 -7.63
CA GLN A 517 -1.66 2.76 -6.97
C GLN A 517 -1.73 1.43 -7.69
N ALA A 518 -0.61 0.95 -8.23
CA ALA A 518 -0.55 -0.36 -8.88
C ALA A 518 -0.09 -1.43 -7.88
N SER A 519 -0.95 -2.43 -7.63
CA SER A 519 -0.56 -3.68 -6.96
C SER A 519 -0.07 -4.68 -8.02
N MET A 520 1.14 -5.19 -7.89
CA MET A 520 1.71 -6.21 -8.79
C MET A 520 2.41 -7.32 -7.97
N ARG A 521 2.84 -8.43 -8.60
CA ARG A 521 3.59 -9.52 -7.94
C ARG A 521 5.05 -9.70 -8.43
N PRO A 522 6.04 -9.93 -7.53
CA PRO A 522 7.45 -10.18 -7.87
C PRO A 522 7.68 -11.53 -8.59
N PRO A 523 8.81 -11.73 -9.32
CA PRO A 523 10.01 -10.87 -9.39
C PRO A 523 9.97 -9.81 -10.50
N TYR A 524 10.43 -8.60 -10.19
CA TYR A 524 10.54 -7.46 -11.11
C TYR A 524 11.96 -7.19 -11.61
N ALA A 525 12.97 -7.60 -10.84
CA ALA A 525 14.37 -7.38 -11.12
C ALA A 525 14.72 -7.86 -12.55
N GLY A 526 15.19 -6.93 -13.39
CA GLY A 526 15.55 -7.18 -14.79
C GLY A 526 14.38 -7.32 -15.78
N ARG A 527 13.12 -7.33 -15.33
CA ARG A 527 11.93 -7.54 -16.18
C ARG A 527 11.11 -6.27 -16.41
N PHE A 528 11.06 -5.32 -15.47
CA PHE A 528 10.18 -4.14 -15.58
C PHE A 528 10.74 -2.87 -14.89
N ALA A 529 11.85 -2.31 -15.38
CA ALA A 529 12.46 -1.10 -14.81
C ALA A 529 11.50 0.10 -14.63
N HIS A 530 10.49 0.24 -15.50
CA HIS A 530 9.45 1.29 -15.44
C HIS A 530 8.29 0.99 -14.50
N VAL A 531 8.00 -0.29 -14.24
CA VAL A 531 7.04 -0.71 -13.22
C VAL A 531 7.57 -0.29 -11.87
N GLU A 532 8.89 -0.33 -11.67
CA GLU A 532 9.49 0.05 -10.39
C GLU A 532 9.35 1.56 -10.06
N GLU A 533 9.23 2.41 -11.07
CA GLU A 533 8.93 3.84 -10.88
C GLU A 533 7.43 4.13 -10.70
N LEU A 534 6.56 3.36 -11.36
CA LEU A 534 5.14 3.30 -11.00
C LEU A 534 4.98 2.76 -9.57
N THR A 535 5.83 1.82 -9.14
CA THR A 535 5.80 1.21 -7.80
C THR A 535 6.29 2.16 -6.72
N GLY A 536 7.14 3.12 -7.02
CA GLY A 536 7.50 4.11 -6.01
C GLY A 536 6.79 5.44 -6.15
N MET A 537 5.84 5.56 -7.09
CA MET A 537 4.72 6.45 -6.88
C MET A 537 3.75 5.84 -5.86
N TYR A 538 3.45 4.53 -5.93
CA TYR A 538 2.42 3.90 -5.08
C TYR A 538 2.45 2.34 -5.10
N ALA A 539 3.40 1.68 -4.44
CA ALA A 539 3.43 0.20 -4.40
C ALA A 539 2.46 -0.35 -3.35
N GLN A 540 1.56 -1.24 -3.77
CA GLN A 540 0.95 -2.25 -2.89
C GLN A 540 1.33 -3.62 -3.41
N GLY A 541 2.56 -4.07 -3.15
CA GLY A 541 2.96 -5.45 -3.46
C GLY A 541 3.48 -6.07 -2.18
N HIS A 542 2.99 -7.26 -1.84
CA HIS A 542 3.43 -8.02 -0.67
C HIS A 542 4.95 -7.89 -0.48
N PHE A 543 5.36 -7.08 0.51
CA PHE A 543 6.64 -6.35 0.48
C PHE A 543 7.93 -7.07 0.92
N PRO A 544 7.98 -8.31 1.46
CA PRO A 544 9.28 -8.81 1.89
C PRO A 544 10.25 -8.91 0.69
N ASP A 545 9.73 -9.32 -0.47
CA ASP A 545 10.55 -9.57 -1.66
C ASP A 545 10.84 -8.32 -2.50
N ILE A 546 9.94 -7.32 -2.52
CA ILE A 546 10.12 -6.13 -3.40
C ILE A 546 11.19 -5.20 -2.86
N ALA A 547 11.09 -4.84 -1.57
CA ALA A 547 12.08 -4.00 -0.93
C ALA A 547 13.47 -4.66 -0.99
N LEU A 548 13.52 -5.98 -0.78
CA LEU A 548 14.75 -6.76 -0.91
C LEU A 548 15.27 -6.80 -2.35
N ALA A 549 14.40 -6.99 -3.35
CA ALA A 549 14.79 -7.02 -4.76
C ALA A 549 15.37 -5.67 -5.23
N ILE A 550 14.74 -4.55 -4.86
CA ILE A 550 15.25 -3.19 -5.17
C ILE A 550 16.62 -2.99 -4.52
N GLU A 551 16.76 -3.41 -3.27
CA GLU A 551 18.01 -3.29 -2.53
C GLU A 551 19.12 -4.16 -3.14
N GLN A 552 18.80 -5.33 -3.68
CA GLN A 552 19.75 -6.23 -4.33
C GLN A 552 20.07 -5.85 -5.78
N TRP A 553 19.37 -4.87 -6.37
CA TRP A 553 19.56 -4.49 -7.75
C TRP A 553 20.89 -3.74 -7.96
N LYS A 554 21.84 -4.44 -8.61
CA LYS A 554 23.09 -3.87 -9.11
C LYS A 554 22.80 -2.78 -10.15
N ASP A 555 23.44 -1.61 -9.99
CA ASP A 555 23.30 -0.46 -10.88
C ASP A 555 21.88 0.15 -10.91
N PHE A 556 21.14 0.04 -9.80
CA PHE A 556 19.83 0.67 -9.64
C PHE A 556 19.87 2.18 -9.96
N ASN A 557 19.13 2.58 -10.99
CA ASN A 557 19.03 3.96 -11.44
C ASN A 557 17.60 4.28 -11.90
N PRO A 558 16.74 4.86 -11.05
CA PRO A 558 15.38 5.24 -11.45
C PRO A 558 15.42 6.41 -12.44
N ASP A 559 14.61 6.32 -13.49
CA ASP A 559 14.44 7.26 -14.61
C ASP A 559 12.94 7.54 -14.88
N PRO A 560 12.33 8.55 -14.21
CA PRO A 560 10.89 8.85 -14.27
C PRO A 560 10.24 8.88 -15.67
N GLY A 561 11.03 9.06 -16.75
CA GLY A 561 10.55 8.99 -18.13
C GLY A 561 10.11 7.58 -18.56
N ASN A 562 10.51 6.54 -17.84
CA ASN A 562 10.16 5.14 -18.09
C ASN A 562 8.65 4.87 -18.05
N ILE A 563 7.87 5.62 -17.25
CA ILE A 563 6.40 5.54 -17.23
C ILE A 563 5.77 5.81 -18.60
N ASN A 564 6.42 6.66 -19.40
CA ASN A 564 5.98 7.05 -20.73
C ASN A 564 6.50 6.12 -21.83
N LYS A 565 7.39 5.16 -21.51
CA LYS A 565 7.87 4.19 -22.51
C LYS A 565 6.71 3.30 -22.97
N PRO A 566 6.55 3.09 -24.28
CA PRO A 566 5.49 2.24 -24.81
C PRO A 566 5.66 0.81 -24.30
N VAL A 567 4.53 0.15 -24.04
CA VAL A 567 4.54 -1.28 -23.71
C VAL A 567 5.00 -2.08 -24.93
N ASP A 568 5.67 -3.21 -24.68
CA ASP A 568 6.12 -4.13 -25.73
C ASP A 568 4.93 -4.63 -26.58
N GLN A 569 4.80 -4.05 -27.77
CA GLN A 569 3.72 -4.35 -28.71
C GLN A 569 3.73 -5.79 -29.20
N LYS A 570 4.88 -6.49 -29.15
CA LYS A 570 4.94 -7.92 -29.49
C LYS A 570 4.17 -8.74 -28.46
N LYS A 571 4.37 -8.45 -27.17
CA LYS A 571 3.67 -9.14 -26.07
C LYS A 571 2.17 -8.83 -26.06
N ILE A 572 1.79 -7.59 -26.37
CA ILE A 572 0.37 -7.22 -26.52
C ILE A 572 -0.29 -8.01 -27.67
N ALA A 573 0.35 -8.06 -28.84
CA ALA A 573 -0.17 -8.84 -29.97
C ALA A 573 -0.29 -10.34 -29.65
N GLN A 574 0.71 -10.90 -28.97
CA GLN A 574 0.69 -12.28 -28.51
C GLN A 574 -0.55 -12.58 -27.65
N LEU A 575 -0.88 -11.70 -26.71
CA LEU A 575 -2.00 -11.89 -25.81
C LEU A 575 -3.33 -11.82 -26.55
N TYR A 576 -3.50 -10.85 -27.46
CA TYR A 576 -4.70 -10.77 -28.30
C TYR A 576 -4.94 -12.03 -29.13
N SER A 577 -3.87 -12.65 -29.64
CA SER A 577 -3.98 -13.90 -30.41
C SER A 577 -4.05 -15.16 -29.54
N SER A 578 -3.89 -15.04 -28.22
CA SER A 578 -3.84 -16.20 -27.32
C SER A 578 -5.22 -16.80 -27.00
N ILE A 579 -5.21 -17.96 -26.34
CA ILE A 579 -6.43 -18.58 -25.82
C ILE A 579 -7.17 -17.70 -24.80
N ILE A 580 -6.51 -16.71 -24.21
CA ILE A 580 -7.08 -15.73 -23.27
C ILE A 580 -7.29 -14.34 -23.90
N GLY A 581 -7.25 -14.23 -25.23
CA GLY A 581 -7.27 -12.93 -25.92
C GLY A 581 -8.52 -12.10 -25.65
N GLU A 582 -9.66 -12.75 -25.43
CA GLU A 582 -10.91 -12.07 -25.06
C GLU A 582 -10.86 -11.52 -23.63
N GLU A 583 -10.43 -12.33 -22.66
CA GLU A 583 -10.32 -11.91 -21.26
C GLU A 583 -9.25 -10.82 -21.09
N PHE A 584 -8.17 -10.90 -21.87
CA PHE A 584 -7.19 -9.83 -21.96
C PHE A 584 -7.79 -8.54 -22.53
N ALA A 585 -8.52 -8.62 -23.65
CA ALA A 585 -9.17 -7.44 -24.24
C ALA A 585 -10.14 -6.77 -23.25
N LYS A 586 -10.93 -7.57 -22.53
CA LYS A 586 -11.84 -7.10 -21.47
C LYS A 586 -11.13 -6.36 -20.34
N ALA A 587 -9.97 -6.85 -19.92
CA ALA A 587 -9.17 -6.21 -18.87
C ALA A 587 -8.39 -4.97 -19.35
N TYR A 588 -7.97 -4.96 -20.62
CA TYR A 588 -7.07 -3.95 -21.17
C TYR A 588 -7.78 -2.81 -21.89
N GLU A 589 -8.85 -3.08 -22.64
CA GLU A 589 -9.62 -2.11 -23.42
C GLU A 589 -10.66 -1.36 -22.56
N VAL A 590 -11.36 -0.38 -23.14
CA VAL A 590 -12.51 0.29 -22.51
C VAL A 590 -13.79 -0.17 -23.18
N SER A 591 -14.93 -0.08 -22.50
CA SER A 591 -16.24 -0.33 -23.11
C SER A 591 -16.64 0.80 -24.08
N ASP A 592 -17.71 0.60 -24.85
CA ASP A 592 -18.25 1.62 -25.75
C ASP A 592 -18.79 2.83 -24.96
N GLU A 593 -19.41 2.58 -23.80
CA GLU A 593 -19.92 3.58 -22.87
C GLU A 593 -18.79 4.45 -22.33
N LEU A 594 -17.70 3.83 -21.86
CA LEU A 594 -16.50 4.55 -21.42
C LEU A 594 -15.81 5.29 -22.55
N LYS A 595 -15.81 4.74 -23.77
CA LYS A 595 -15.28 5.45 -24.95
C LYS A 595 -16.02 6.76 -25.15
N GLU A 596 -17.35 6.78 -25.07
CA GLU A 596 -18.14 8.00 -25.22
C GLU A 596 -17.84 9.01 -24.10
N ILE A 597 -17.75 8.55 -22.85
CA ILE A 597 -17.38 9.39 -21.69
C ILE A 597 -15.99 10.01 -21.88
N LEU A 598 -14.98 9.21 -22.24
CA LEU A 598 -13.61 9.69 -22.44
C LEU A 598 -13.50 10.60 -23.67
N THR A 599 -14.33 10.38 -24.70
CA THR A 599 -14.41 11.27 -25.87
C THR A 599 -14.99 12.64 -25.49
N PHE A 600 -16.00 12.67 -24.61
CA PHE A 600 -16.54 13.92 -24.07
C PHE A 600 -15.48 14.76 -23.35
N PHE A 601 -14.59 14.13 -22.59
CA PHE A 601 -13.45 14.82 -21.96
C PHE A 601 -12.25 15.05 -22.89
N GLY A 602 -12.34 14.71 -24.17
CA GLY A 602 -11.24 14.86 -25.13
C GLY A 602 -10.01 13.99 -24.85
N VAL A 603 -10.16 12.91 -24.06
CA VAL A 603 -9.08 12.01 -23.64
C VAL A 603 -8.97 10.78 -24.55
N TYR A 604 -10.05 10.38 -25.21
CA TYR A 604 -10.06 9.18 -26.05
C TYR A 604 -9.47 9.45 -27.45
N LYS A 605 -8.44 8.66 -27.85
CA LYS A 605 -7.72 8.81 -29.13
C LYS A 605 -7.75 7.55 -30.01
N GLU A 606 -8.75 6.68 -29.86
CA GLU A 606 -8.88 5.38 -30.54
C GLU A 606 -7.72 4.37 -30.33
N GLU A 607 -6.65 4.74 -29.63
CA GLU A 607 -5.51 3.88 -29.27
C GLU A 607 -5.85 2.76 -28.26
N TYR A 608 -7.12 2.69 -27.86
CA TYR A 608 -7.60 2.06 -26.64
C TYR A 608 -8.53 0.86 -26.91
N GLY A 609 -9.04 0.69 -28.14
CA GLY A 609 -10.06 -0.32 -28.44
C GLY A 609 -11.37 -0.09 -27.69
N ASN A 610 -12.35 -0.98 -27.91
CA ASN A 610 -13.71 -0.86 -27.37
C ASN A 610 -14.27 -2.20 -26.82
N ARG A 611 -13.42 -3.21 -26.65
CA ARG A 611 -13.80 -4.54 -26.11
C ARG A 611 -13.56 -4.66 -24.61
N GLY A 612 -13.52 -3.53 -23.89
CA GLY A 612 -13.41 -3.53 -22.44
C GLY A 612 -14.57 -4.29 -21.81
N ILE A 613 -14.38 -4.74 -20.58
CA ILE A 613 -15.38 -5.55 -19.90
C ILE A 613 -16.71 -4.81 -19.79
N LYS A 614 -17.80 -5.45 -20.22
CA LYS A 614 -19.13 -4.92 -20.00
C LYS A 614 -19.63 -5.27 -18.61
N ILE A 615 -20.61 -4.51 -18.14
CA ILE A 615 -21.13 -4.62 -16.78
C ILE A 615 -21.71 -6.02 -16.47
N ASP A 616 -22.46 -6.57 -17.41
CA ASP A 616 -23.13 -7.87 -17.32
C ASP A 616 -22.12 -9.03 -17.34
N GLU A 617 -20.96 -8.81 -17.96
CA GLU A 617 -19.86 -9.77 -18.03
C GLU A 617 -18.95 -9.71 -16.80
N LEU A 618 -18.86 -8.54 -16.17
CA LEU A 618 -17.93 -8.26 -15.08
C LEU A 618 -18.18 -9.16 -13.87
N TYR A 619 -19.44 -9.46 -13.55
CA TYR A 619 -19.81 -10.36 -12.46
C TYR A 619 -19.33 -11.80 -12.68
N GLN A 620 -19.33 -12.25 -13.93
CA GLN A 620 -18.90 -13.60 -14.30
C GLN A 620 -17.37 -13.69 -14.50
N HIS A 621 -16.67 -12.56 -14.44
CA HIS A 621 -15.24 -12.51 -14.70
C HIS A 621 -14.45 -13.16 -13.55
N PRO A 622 -13.42 -13.97 -13.85
CA PRO A 622 -12.59 -14.62 -12.83
C PRO A 622 -11.95 -13.66 -11.82
N PHE A 623 -11.66 -12.42 -12.24
CA PHE A 623 -11.18 -11.38 -11.33
C PHE A 623 -12.18 -11.07 -10.22
N SER A 624 -13.43 -10.79 -10.58
CA SER A 624 -14.49 -10.45 -9.63
C SER A 624 -14.70 -11.59 -8.65
N GLN A 625 -14.59 -12.84 -9.12
CA GLN A 625 -14.64 -14.06 -8.29
C GLN A 625 -13.48 -14.15 -7.27
N GLN A 626 -12.28 -13.69 -7.63
CA GLN A 626 -11.12 -13.64 -6.74
C GLN A 626 -11.12 -12.43 -5.80
N THR A 627 -11.96 -11.43 -6.06
CA THR A 627 -12.09 -10.22 -5.24
C THR A 627 -13.40 -10.16 -4.46
N LEU A 628 -14.29 -11.16 -4.60
CA LEU A 628 -15.68 -11.15 -4.13
C LEU A 628 -15.85 -10.58 -2.72
N PHE A 629 -16.42 -9.38 -2.69
CA PHE A 629 -17.25 -8.90 -1.59
C PHE A 629 -18.74 -9.05 -1.89
N GLY A 630 -19.13 -9.32 -3.16
CA GLY A 630 -20.52 -9.26 -3.66
C GLY A 630 -21.39 -10.50 -3.39
N GLU A 631 -21.09 -11.66 -3.99
CA GLU A 631 -21.99 -12.84 -3.92
C GLU A 631 -22.08 -13.49 -2.53
N VAL A 632 -21.01 -13.40 -1.74
CA VAL A 632 -20.93 -14.03 -0.41
C VAL A 632 -21.84 -13.34 0.61
N LEU A 633 -22.19 -12.06 0.42
CA LEU A 633 -22.99 -11.31 1.39
C LEU A 633 -24.49 -11.59 1.26
N ASP A 634 -25.00 -11.93 0.07
CA ASP A 634 -26.43 -12.22 -0.15
C ASP A 634 -26.81 -13.69 0.02
N ARG A 635 -25.84 -14.60 -0.13
CA ARG A 635 -26.06 -16.02 0.13
C ARG A 635 -25.51 -16.33 1.51
N ILE A 636 -26.39 -16.46 2.51
CA ILE A 636 -26.05 -17.20 3.72
C ILE A 636 -25.53 -18.56 3.25
N PRO A 637 -24.26 -18.91 3.49
CA PRO A 637 -23.69 -20.15 2.95
C PRO A 637 -24.49 -21.33 3.47
N GLN A 638 -24.97 -22.16 2.54
CA GLN A 638 -25.86 -23.29 2.83
C GLN A 638 -25.07 -24.59 3.03
N THR A 639 -23.78 -24.61 2.66
CA THR A 639 -22.90 -25.78 2.76
C THR A 639 -21.56 -25.47 3.43
N ASP A 640 -20.87 -26.48 3.97
CA ASP A 640 -19.54 -26.31 4.57
C ASP A 640 -18.44 -26.04 3.52
N GLU A 641 -18.64 -26.48 2.27
CA GLU A 641 -17.75 -26.15 1.14
C GLU A 641 -17.84 -24.65 0.76
N GLU A 642 -19.04 -24.05 0.78
CA GLU A 642 -19.20 -22.60 0.60
C GLU A 642 -18.52 -21.82 1.73
N LYS A 643 -18.59 -22.32 2.98
CA LYS A 643 -17.87 -21.71 4.11
C LYS A 643 -16.35 -21.81 3.94
N ASP A 644 -15.83 -22.93 3.45
CA ASP A 644 -14.40 -23.12 3.19
C ASP A 644 -13.88 -22.25 2.04
N GLN A 645 -14.72 -21.92 1.06
CA GLN A 645 -14.39 -20.93 0.03
C GLN A 645 -14.30 -19.51 0.63
N ILE A 646 -15.18 -19.16 1.57
CA ILE A 646 -15.17 -17.85 2.27
C ILE A 646 -13.96 -17.70 3.21
N LYS A 647 -13.37 -18.79 3.72
CA LYS A 647 -12.15 -18.74 4.54
C LYS A 647 -10.93 -18.17 3.79
N LYS A 648 -11.00 -18.02 2.47
CA LYS A 648 -9.93 -17.43 1.65
C LYS A 648 -10.28 -15.99 1.28
N GLY A 649 -9.33 -15.05 1.42
CA GLY A 649 -9.51 -13.64 1.07
C GLY A 649 -9.93 -12.76 2.26
N PHE A 650 -10.29 -11.50 1.99
CA PHE A 650 -10.45 -10.46 3.02
C PHE A 650 -11.58 -10.75 4.03
N ILE A 651 -12.73 -11.27 3.60
CA ILE A 651 -13.82 -11.69 4.49
C ILE A 651 -13.40 -12.91 5.32
N GLY A 652 -12.63 -13.82 4.72
CA GLY A 652 -12.05 -14.98 5.40
C GLY A 652 -11.13 -14.57 6.54
N ASP A 653 -10.14 -13.70 6.27
CA ASP A 653 -9.24 -13.20 7.31
C ASP A 653 -9.97 -12.38 8.38
N PHE A 654 -11.02 -11.64 8.01
CA PHE A 654 -11.90 -10.97 8.97
C PHE A 654 -12.59 -11.98 9.91
N ASN A 655 -13.12 -13.08 9.37
CA ASN A 655 -13.75 -14.12 10.16
C ASN A 655 -12.73 -14.84 11.05
N LEU A 656 -11.55 -15.19 10.51
CA LEU A 656 -10.48 -15.84 11.24
C LEU A 656 -9.98 -14.99 12.41
N LEU A 657 -9.80 -13.67 12.20
CA LEU A 657 -9.40 -12.78 13.28
C LEU A 657 -10.45 -12.73 14.40
N TYR A 658 -11.75 -12.77 14.08
CA TYR A 658 -12.80 -12.90 15.11
C TYR A 658 -12.69 -14.22 15.86
N ASP A 659 -12.52 -15.34 15.16
CA ASP A 659 -12.42 -16.67 15.78
C ASP A 659 -11.19 -16.75 16.70
N GLU A 660 -10.06 -16.16 16.29
CA GLU A 660 -8.85 -16.02 17.12
C GLU A 660 -9.11 -15.20 18.39
N LEU A 661 -9.87 -14.10 18.30
CA LEU A 661 -10.19 -13.24 19.46
C LEU A 661 -11.12 -13.91 20.46
N VAL A 662 -12.05 -14.75 20.01
CA VAL A 662 -13.00 -15.47 20.89
C VAL A 662 -12.37 -16.71 21.52
N ALA A 663 -11.31 -17.25 20.92
CA ALA A 663 -10.58 -18.39 21.44
C ALA A 663 -9.59 -18.05 22.58
N ILE A 664 -9.19 -16.78 22.70
CA ILE A 664 -8.37 -16.22 23.79
C ILE A 664 -9.28 -15.92 24.98
#